data_AF-A0A1G4JXR6-F1
#
_entry.id   AF-A0A1G4JXR6-F1
#
_cell.length_a   1.000
_cell.length_b   1.000
_cell.length_c   1.000
_cell.angle_alpha   90.00
_cell.angle_beta   90.00
_cell.angle_gamma   90.00
#
_symmetry.space_group_name_H-M   'P 1'
#
loop_
_entity.id
_entity.type
_entity.pdbx_description
1 polymer ?
#
loop_
_entity_poly.entity_id
_entity_poly.type
_entity_poly.pdbx_seq_one_letter_code
_entity_poly.pdbx_strand_id
1 'polypeptide(L)'
;MITTCRAATALSHHIWRYQCRRNTRTITNIENNFNISDSYTSVLEQANLKKSNIALHKSIKDYWKASRANKQINTVCEASNPINAIIHQSFPENRKANYNNSKIYRSFARWEVLRRINDTSNAAYFYSYLKGDDIRTDYKHSKDSEIMFSNLINDGLERYDMADTVDLLIWYGTNVKQPSIDMIDKALTSLAFSDPQNDEILLVKVLQLMDYLQAKTPRYNLSENHAIQIAAKAMSTANEPLLSKKVLEHVYNFPYNKSNAARNAQVMAAYKLIKEDYKKFNPAGVFYLWTTIREHYTSIEKHDSRILYRIIKLFTNQKAYRFRCKEIITKLNPHYYVNNPLLLQSIINFSAKTKDFTMAKKIMSDITSFATDTTKTTNLESRFMLSALLRLHLTFNDSKGVETVLTTIKGKTKGLLPADYQAIVSHLLRTGDSIDLIKAIKMTKSIKGIDALPSAAAIVNHITGPHYMNKKDSRGYPILKNILHYANKIDRTHSNKFWEILASIFVKTMASYKICSRQPKGDKNLQHKKIHSTETAELLKHIYTKSLRKKPNESTTDPFNTTNPESIVLKLTKTNKLVILRTIAKEARFANNIQLVRWTISEMINCGMPLKEVELDWNTMEKHQIRRYTYKDTKNLSQNIKHHGLKNFKRVIQ
;
A
#
# COMPACT_ATOMS: atom_id res chain seq x y z
N MET A 1 -18.72 12.11 33.58
CA MET A 1 -18.58 11.82 32.12
C MET A 1 -19.77 12.30 31.27
N ILE A 2 -20.75 13.02 31.83
CA ILE A 2 -21.89 13.62 31.09
C ILE A 2 -21.79 15.17 31.00
N THR A 3 -20.84 15.77 31.71
CA THR A 3 -20.64 17.24 31.76
C THR A 3 -19.80 17.80 30.62
N THR A 4 -18.98 16.99 29.93
CA THR A 4 -18.14 17.45 28.80
C THR A 4 -18.87 17.49 27.45
N CYS A 5 -20.02 16.83 27.31
CA CYS A 5 -20.82 16.89 26.08
C CYS A 5 -21.70 18.14 25.97
N ARG A 6 -22.11 18.76 27.09
CA ARG A 6 -22.93 19.99 27.09
C ARG A 6 -22.12 21.26 26.80
N ALA A 7 -20.82 21.28 27.10
CA ALA A 7 -19.94 22.41 26.80
C ALA A 7 -19.66 22.57 25.30
N ALA A 8 -19.57 21.46 24.54
CA ALA A 8 -19.33 21.50 23.09
C ALA A 8 -20.56 21.96 22.28
N THR A 9 -21.77 21.68 22.76
CA THR A 9 -23.02 22.14 22.13
C THR A 9 -23.35 23.58 22.48
N ALA A 10 -22.98 24.06 23.68
CA ALA A 10 -23.10 25.46 24.04
C ALA A 10 -22.15 26.37 23.23
N LEU A 11 -20.92 25.90 22.96
CA LEU A 11 -19.96 26.64 22.13
C LEU A 11 -20.39 26.73 20.67
N SER A 12 -20.97 25.66 20.10
CA SER A 12 -21.46 25.69 18.70
C SER A 12 -22.68 26.58 18.53
N HIS A 13 -23.59 26.63 19.52
CA HIS A 13 -24.74 27.52 19.49
C HIS A 13 -24.36 29.00 19.68
N HIS A 14 -23.30 29.27 20.45
CA HIS A 14 -22.80 30.64 20.66
C HIS A 14 -22.04 31.16 19.42
N ILE A 15 -21.27 30.30 18.74
CA ILE A 15 -20.58 30.65 17.48
C ILE A 15 -21.59 30.85 16.34
N TRP A 16 -22.64 30.02 16.29
CA TRP A 16 -23.70 30.17 15.28
C TRP A 16 -24.53 31.45 15.51
N ARG A 17 -24.88 31.79 16.76
CA ARG A 17 -25.53 33.09 17.08
C ARG A 17 -24.62 34.30 16.83
N TYR A 18 -23.30 34.17 16.99
CA TYR A 18 -22.35 35.24 16.68
C TYR A 18 -22.17 35.43 15.17
N GLN A 19 -22.18 34.35 14.38
CA GLN A 19 -22.16 34.41 12.90
C GLN A 19 -23.48 34.91 12.31
N CYS A 20 -24.63 34.52 12.88
CA CYS A 20 -25.93 35.05 12.45
C CYS A 20 -26.11 36.54 12.79
N ARG A 21 -25.63 37.03 13.95
CA ARG A 21 -25.65 38.48 14.29
C ARG A 21 -24.67 39.31 13.47
N ARG A 22 -23.55 38.73 13.03
CA ARG A 22 -22.63 39.40 12.09
C ARG A 22 -23.29 39.54 10.71
N ASN A 23 -23.97 38.49 10.21
CA ASN A 23 -24.68 38.57 8.94
C ASN A 23 -25.90 39.50 8.97
N THR A 24 -26.63 39.63 10.09
CA THR A 24 -27.76 40.60 10.18
C THR A 24 -27.31 42.06 10.26
N ARG A 25 -26.12 42.35 10.83
CA ARG A 25 -25.52 43.70 10.81
C ARG A 25 -24.87 44.07 9.48
N THR A 26 -24.43 43.10 8.68
CA THR A 26 -23.99 43.37 7.29
C THR A 26 -25.18 43.59 6.36
N ILE A 27 -26.34 42.97 6.64
CA ILE A 27 -27.56 43.11 5.83
C ILE A 27 -28.28 44.44 6.08
N THR A 28 -28.18 45.04 7.27
CA THR A 28 -28.81 46.35 7.58
C THR A 28 -27.98 47.58 7.19
N ASN A 29 -26.72 47.40 6.77
CA ASN A 29 -25.88 48.48 6.23
C ASN A 29 -25.72 48.41 4.69
N ILE A 30 -26.48 47.54 4.03
CA ILE A 30 -26.52 47.38 2.56
C ILE A 30 -27.76 48.05 1.94
N GLU A 31 -28.64 48.65 2.74
CA GLU A 31 -29.87 49.29 2.26
C GLU A 31 -29.76 50.79 1.94
N ASN A 32 -28.56 51.39 2.02
CA ASN A 32 -28.36 52.74 1.50
C ASN A 32 -27.14 52.75 0.56
N ASN A 33 -27.43 52.96 -0.73
CA ASN A 33 -26.54 53.03 -1.90
C ASN A 33 -26.15 51.70 -2.56
N PHE A 34 -27.14 51.04 -3.20
CA PHE A 34 -26.86 50.09 -4.28
C PHE A 34 -27.27 50.67 -5.63
N ASN A 35 -26.27 51.03 -6.44
CA ASN A 35 -26.41 51.12 -7.90
C ASN A 35 -26.64 49.70 -8.43
N ILE A 36 -27.91 49.34 -8.66
CA ILE A 36 -28.36 48.02 -9.13
C ILE A 36 -27.86 47.72 -10.57
N SER A 37 -27.35 48.71 -11.31
CA SER A 37 -26.79 48.54 -12.66
C SER A 37 -25.45 47.81 -12.68
N ASP A 38 -24.60 47.99 -11.65
CA ASP A 38 -23.19 47.56 -11.69
C ASP A 38 -23.02 46.10 -11.22
N SER A 39 -23.93 45.58 -10.39
CA SER A 39 -23.90 44.18 -9.95
C SER A 39 -24.48 43.22 -11.01
N TYR A 40 -25.40 43.68 -11.85
CA TYR A 40 -25.96 42.88 -12.94
C TYR A 40 -24.98 42.74 -14.11
N THR A 41 -24.27 43.83 -14.46
CA THR A 41 -23.20 43.81 -15.46
C THR A 41 -22.06 42.88 -15.03
N SER A 42 -21.62 42.93 -13.76
CA SER A 42 -20.54 42.04 -13.28
C SER A 42 -20.91 40.55 -13.34
N VAL A 43 -22.17 40.18 -13.11
CA VAL A 43 -22.65 38.79 -13.17
C VAL A 43 -22.81 38.31 -14.61
N LEU A 44 -23.31 39.18 -15.51
CA LEU A 44 -23.41 38.91 -16.95
C LEU A 44 -22.03 38.80 -17.60
N GLU A 45 -21.08 39.67 -17.23
CA GLU A 45 -19.69 39.61 -17.66
C GLU A 45 -19.03 38.31 -17.22
N GLN A 46 -19.22 37.88 -15.97
CA GLN A 46 -18.70 36.60 -15.49
C GLN A 46 -19.33 35.39 -16.21
N ALA A 47 -20.62 35.44 -16.55
CA ALA A 47 -21.29 34.39 -17.31
C ALA A 47 -20.80 34.33 -18.78
N ASN A 48 -20.59 35.49 -19.40
CA ASN A 48 -20.05 35.61 -20.76
C ASN A 48 -18.58 35.18 -20.83
N LEU A 49 -17.77 35.54 -19.82
CA LEU A 49 -16.40 35.07 -19.64
C LEU A 49 -16.34 33.54 -19.48
N LYS A 50 -17.27 32.93 -18.74
CA LYS A 50 -17.35 31.46 -18.61
C LYS A 50 -17.70 30.78 -19.93
N LYS A 51 -18.70 31.28 -20.67
CA LYS A 51 -19.07 30.73 -21.99
C LYS A 51 -17.93 30.88 -23.01
N SER A 52 -17.29 32.04 -23.05
CA SER A 52 -16.12 32.31 -23.90
C SER A 52 -14.94 31.37 -23.57
N ASN A 53 -14.64 31.14 -22.30
CA ASN A 53 -13.59 30.20 -21.87
C ASN A 53 -13.87 28.76 -22.30
N ILE A 54 -15.12 28.28 -22.24
CA ILE A 54 -15.48 26.93 -22.68
C ILE A 54 -15.25 26.76 -24.19
N ALA A 55 -15.66 27.76 -24.99
CA ALA A 55 -15.43 27.76 -26.42
C ALA A 55 -13.93 27.76 -26.75
N LEU A 56 -13.16 28.64 -26.10
CA LEU A 56 -11.70 28.71 -26.24
C LEU A 56 -11.02 27.37 -25.87
N HIS A 57 -11.42 26.74 -24.77
CA HIS A 57 -10.89 25.43 -24.36
C HIS A 57 -11.19 24.34 -25.39
N LYS A 58 -12.38 24.35 -25.99
CA LYS A 58 -12.75 23.42 -27.05
C LYS A 58 -11.87 23.62 -28.28
N SER A 59 -11.71 24.87 -28.74
CA SER A 59 -10.86 25.21 -29.88
C SER A 59 -9.41 24.81 -29.68
N ILE A 60 -8.84 25.05 -28.49
CA ILE A 60 -7.47 24.60 -28.14
C ILE A 60 -7.35 23.08 -28.21
N LYS A 61 -8.33 22.34 -27.67
CA LYS A 61 -8.34 20.87 -27.72
C LYS A 61 -8.43 20.34 -29.15
N ASP A 62 -9.29 20.94 -29.97
CA ASP A 62 -9.48 20.52 -31.36
C ASP A 62 -8.24 20.81 -32.20
N TYR A 63 -7.60 21.97 -31.99
CA TYR A 63 -6.29 22.27 -32.58
C TYR A 63 -5.22 21.27 -32.19
N TRP A 64 -5.07 20.93 -30.90
CA TRP A 64 -4.07 19.94 -30.47
C TRP A 64 -4.34 18.54 -31.02
N LYS A 65 -5.61 18.14 -31.18
CA LYS A 65 -5.96 16.88 -31.86
C LYS A 65 -5.52 16.91 -33.32
N ALA A 66 -5.83 17.98 -34.06
CA ALA A 66 -5.44 18.15 -35.46
C ALA A 66 -3.91 18.20 -35.62
N SER A 67 -3.22 18.97 -34.77
CA SER A 67 -1.75 19.08 -34.75
C SER A 67 -1.05 17.75 -34.46
N ARG A 68 -1.64 16.88 -33.63
CA ARG A 68 -1.11 15.52 -33.38
C ARG A 68 -1.33 14.58 -34.57
N ALA A 69 -2.47 14.66 -35.26
CA ALA A 69 -2.75 13.87 -36.45
C ALA A 69 -1.78 14.22 -37.59
N ASN A 70 -1.41 15.50 -37.73
CA ASN A 70 -0.54 15.98 -38.81
C ASN A 70 0.96 15.72 -38.57
N LYS A 71 1.39 15.21 -37.40
CA LYS A 71 2.79 14.82 -37.15
C LYS A 71 3.29 13.66 -38.04
N GLN A 72 2.41 12.99 -38.78
CA GLN A 72 2.77 11.95 -39.75
C GLN A 72 3.05 12.48 -41.17
N ILE A 73 2.84 13.78 -41.45
CA ILE A 73 3.02 14.33 -42.79
C ILE A 73 3.92 15.58 -42.70
N ASN A 74 5.20 15.41 -43.06
CA ASN A 74 6.19 16.48 -43.19
C ASN A 74 5.90 17.33 -44.43
N THR A 75 4.80 18.07 -44.45
CA THR A 75 4.63 19.18 -45.39
C THR A 75 4.03 20.39 -44.70
N VAL A 76 4.86 21.43 -44.65
CA VAL A 76 4.45 22.81 -44.41
C VAL A 76 3.38 23.14 -45.44
N CYS A 77 2.14 23.34 -44.99
CA CYS A 77 1.06 23.85 -45.83
C CYS A 77 0.53 25.13 -45.19
N GLU A 78 0.78 26.26 -45.84
CA GLU A 78 0.48 27.64 -45.40
C GLU A 78 -0.99 28.04 -45.53
N ALA A 79 -1.93 27.10 -45.70
CA ALA A 79 -3.35 27.42 -45.83
C ALA A 79 -4.03 27.51 -44.44
N SER A 80 -4.32 28.74 -44.00
CA SER A 80 -5.08 29.10 -42.79
C SER A 80 -4.58 28.45 -41.50
N ASN A 81 -3.54 29.03 -40.90
CA ASN A 81 -2.95 28.52 -39.66
C ASN A 81 -4.04 28.42 -38.56
N PRO A 82 -4.46 27.22 -38.12
CA PRO A 82 -5.55 27.06 -37.16
C PRO A 82 -5.23 27.68 -35.78
N ILE A 83 -3.96 28.01 -35.56
CA ILE A 83 -3.49 28.86 -34.46
C ILE A 83 -4.08 30.27 -34.55
N ASN A 84 -4.16 30.86 -35.74
CA ASN A 84 -4.74 32.19 -35.95
C ASN A 84 -6.23 32.19 -35.59
N ALA A 85 -6.97 31.12 -35.86
CA ALA A 85 -8.37 31.00 -35.45
C ALA A 85 -8.53 31.02 -33.90
N ILE A 86 -7.62 30.38 -33.16
CA ILE A 86 -7.59 30.43 -31.69
C ILE A 86 -7.18 31.82 -31.19
N ILE A 87 -6.20 32.44 -31.84
CA ILE A 87 -5.74 33.81 -31.54
C ILE A 87 -6.85 34.84 -31.82
N HIS A 88 -7.63 34.68 -32.89
CA HIS A 88 -8.74 35.57 -33.21
C HIS A 88 -9.98 35.31 -32.33
N GLN A 89 -10.24 34.06 -31.91
CA GLN A 89 -11.30 33.75 -30.95
C GLN A 89 -10.97 34.22 -29.52
N SER A 90 -9.68 34.30 -29.17
CA SER A 90 -9.23 35.01 -27.98
C SER A 90 -9.11 36.50 -28.32
N PHE A 91 -10.25 37.22 -28.39
CA PHE A 91 -10.33 38.65 -28.71
C PHE A 91 -9.09 39.43 -28.24
N PRO A 92 -8.45 40.28 -29.06
CA PRO A 92 -7.19 40.94 -28.71
C PRO A 92 -7.19 41.62 -27.33
N GLU A 93 -8.35 42.15 -26.93
CA GLU A 93 -8.65 42.83 -25.65
C GLU A 93 -8.73 41.86 -24.46
N ASN A 94 -9.09 40.59 -24.69
CA ASN A 94 -9.29 39.57 -23.66
C ASN A 94 -8.09 38.63 -23.47
N ARG A 95 -6.99 38.79 -24.22
CA ARG A 95 -5.81 37.90 -24.10
C ARG A 95 -5.20 37.90 -22.71
N LYS A 96 -5.02 39.08 -22.11
CA LYS A 96 -4.52 39.23 -20.74
C LYS A 96 -5.46 38.57 -19.73
N ALA A 97 -6.77 38.73 -19.90
CA ALA A 97 -7.78 38.08 -19.06
C ALA A 97 -7.77 36.56 -19.23
N ASN A 98 -7.69 36.05 -20.46
CA ASN A 98 -7.59 34.62 -20.76
C ASN A 98 -6.32 34.02 -20.17
N TYR A 99 -5.17 34.70 -20.29
CA TYR A 99 -3.91 34.25 -19.72
C TYR A 99 -3.96 34.19 -18.19
N ASN A 100 -4.49 35.23 -17.54
CA ASN A 100 -4.60 35.27 -16.08
C ASN A 100 -5.56 34.20 -15.54
N ASN A 101 -6.68 33.95 -16.23
CA ASN A 101 -7.78 33.14 -15.69
C ASN A 101 -7.82 31.68 -16.18
N SER A 102 -7.14 31.35 -17.29
CA SER A 102 -7.23 30.03 -17.92
C SER A 102 -5.88 29.29 -17.92
N LYS A 103 -5.78 28.27 -17.06
CA LYS A 103 -4.64 27.34 -17.04
C LYS A 103 -4.40 26.67 -18.40
N ILE A 104 -5.46 26.29 -19.10
CA ILE A 104 -5.37 25.66 -20.42
C ILE A 104 -4.78 26.62 -21.46
N TYR A 105 -5.17 27.91 -21.41
CA TYR A 105 -4.63 28.92 -22.32
C TYR A 105 -3.16 29.21 -22.05
N ARG A 106 -2.75 29.30 -20.77
CA ARG A 106 -1.33 29.46 -20.42
C ARG A 106 -0.49 28.28 -20.89
N SER A 107 -0.96 27.05 -20.67
CA SER A 107 -0.28 25.86 -21.19
C SER A 107 -0.19 25.90 -22.71
N PHE A 108 -1.28 26.22 -23.41
CA PHE A 108 -1.26 26.42 -24.87
C PHE A 108 -0.18 27.42 -25.29
N ALA A 109 -0.14 28.59 -24.67
CA ALA A 109 0.83 29.62 -25.00
C ALA A 109 2.29 29.15 -24.78
N ARG A 110 2.60 28.53 -23.64
CA ARG A 110 3.95 28.01 -23.35
C ARG A 110 4.38 26.94 -24.35
N TRP A 111 3.51 25.98 -24.67
CA TRP A 111 3.80 24.92 -25.64
C TRP A 111 4.02 25.45 -27.05
N GLU A 112 3.23 26.43 -27.49
CA GLU A 112 3.36 27.02 -28.82
C GLU A 112 4.61 27.88 -28.98
N VAL A 113 5.03 28.55 -27.91
CA VAL A 113 6.31 29.26 -27.86
C VAL A 113 7.47 28.28 -27.85
N LEU A 114 7.39 27.21 -27.05
CA LEU A 114 8.41 26.17 -26.97
C LEU A 114 8.65 25.47 -28.31
N ARG A 115 7.60 25.25 -29.11
CA ARG A 115 7.73 24.70 -30.48
C ARG A 115 8.50 25.61 -31.44
N ARG A 116 8.53 26.92 -31.16
CA ARG A 116 9.21 27.94 -31.96
C ARG A 116 10.56 28.35 -31.37
N ILE A 117 11.06 27.66 -30.36
CA ILE A 117 12.19 28.11 -29.55
C ILE A 117 13.52 28.24 -30.32
N ASN A 118 13.61 27.65 -31.51
CA ASN A 118 14.75 27.79 -32.41
C ASN A 118 14.83 29.20 -33.05
N ASP A 119 13.71 29.92 -33.15
CA ASP A 119 13.63 31.33 -33.55
C ASP A 119 13.26 32.17 -32.31
N THR A 120 14.28 32.46 -31.49
CA THR A 120 14.10 33.10 -30.18
C THR A 120 13.48 34.48 -30.25
N SER A 121 13.72 35.23 -31.34
CA SER A 121 13.16 36.57 -31.52
C SER A 121 11.66 36.51 -31.81
N ASN A 122 11.25 35.60 -32.69
CA ASN A 122 9.84 35.37 -32.99
C ASN A 122 9.11 34.73 -31.80
N ALA A 123 9.75 33.77 -31.11
CA ALA A 123 9.20 33.14 -29.92
C ALA A 123 8.94 34.14 -28.78
N ALA A 124 9.85 35.08 -28.53
CA ALA A 124 9.69 36.12 -27.51
C ALA A 124 8.56 37.11 -27.85
N TYR A 125 8.51 37.55 -29.12
CA TYR A 125 7.40 38.39 -29.61
C TYR A 125 6.06 37.67 -29.46
N PHE A 126 6.00 36.40 -29.89
CA PHE A 126 4.81 35.59 -29.84
C PHE A 126 4.35 35.30 -28.41
N TYR A 127 5.27 35.08 -27.48
CA TYR A 127 4.95 34.89 -26.07
C TYR A 127 4.34 36.14 -25.43
N SER A 128 4.96 37.30 -25.65
CA SER A 128 4.46 38.59 -25.16
C SER A 128 3.07 38.91 -25.73
N TYR A 129 2.89 38.63 -27.03
CA TYR A 129 1.61 38.75 -27.71
C TYR A 129 0.53 37.85 -27.10
N LEU A 130 0.82 36.59 -26.79
CA LEU A 130 -0.15 35.68 -26.18
C LEU A 130 -0.46 36.02 -24.71
N LYS A 131 0.50 36.56 -23.97
CA LYS A 131 0.31 37.02 -22.58
C LYS A 131 -0.51 38.29 -22.49
N GLY A 132 -0.53 39.09 -23.56
CA GLY A 132 -1.20 40.40 -23.60
C GLY A 132 -0.41 41.48 -22.86
N ASP A 133 0.92 41.34 -22.84
CA ASP A 133 1.85 42.36 -22.34
C ASP A 133 2.13 43.38 -23.46
N ASP A 134 2.38 44.64 -23.10
CA ASP A 134 2.76 45.65 -24.09
C ASP A 134 4.11 45.27 -24.71
N ILE A 135 4.10 45.07 -26.02
CA ILE A 135 5.24 44.59 -26.82
C ILE A 135 6.44 45.57 -26.77
N ARG A 136 6.25 46.76 -26.16
CA ARG A 136 7.19 47.89 -26.18
C ARG A 136 8.25 47.90 -25.07
N THR A 137 8.24 46.98 -24.11
CA THR A 137 9.23 47.00 -23.00
C THR A 137 10.12 45.75 -22.98
N ASP A 138 11.39 45.95 -23.34
CA ASP A 138 12.59 45.26 -22.85
C ASP A 138 12.90 43.78 -23.17
N TYR A 139 12.24 43.11 -24.12
CA TYR A 139 12.82 41.86 -24.69
C TYR A 139 13.91 42.14 -25.73
N LYS A 140 14.94 42.91 -25.34
CA LYS A 140 16.17 43.06 -26.14
C LYS A 140 16.99 41.78 -26.05
N HIS A 141 17.01 41.03 -27.15
CA HIS A 141 18.11 40.18 -27.62
C HIS A 141 18.69 39.14 -26.66
N SER A 142 17.86 38.31 -26.04
CA SER A 142 18.36 36.97 -25.75
C SER A 142 18.28 36.13 -27.03
N LYS A 143 19.40 36.03 -27.77
CA LYS A 143 19.54 35.01 -28.82
C LYS A 143 19.58 33.59 -28.25
N ASP A 144 19.66 33.45 -26.93
CA ASP A 144 19.77 32.18 -26.23
C ASP A 144 18.38 31.56 -25.98
N SER A 145 18.17 30.39 -26.56
CA SER A 145 16.97 29.57 -26.35
C SER A 145 16.82 29.12 -24.89
N GLU A 146 17.93 29.05 -24.13
CA GLU A 146 17.94 28.66 -22.72
C GLU A 146 17.31 29.73 -21.81
N ILE A 147 17.57 31.02 -22.08
CA ILE A 147 16.96 32.13 -21.34
C ILE A 147 15.45 32.19 -21.64
N MET A 148 15.06 32.02 -22.91
CA MET A 148 13.64 31.99 -23.27
C MET A 148 12.93 30.81 -22.59
N PHE A 149 13.56 29.64 -22.58
CA PHE A 149 13.05 28.48 -21.87
C PHE A 149 12.92 28.73 -20.35
N SER A 150 13.94 29.37 -19.74
CA SER A 150 13.91 29.77 -18.33
C SER A 150 12.69 30.62 -17.99
N ASN A 151 12.36 31.58 -18.85
CA ASN A 151 11.20 32.45 -18.65
C ASN A 151 9.88 31.67 -18.68
N LEU A 152 9.75 30.70 -19.59
CA LEU A 152 8.57 29.83 -19.66
C LEU A 152 8.40 28.98 -18.40
N ILE A 153 9.51 28.48 -17.85
CA ILE A 153 9.51 27.71 -16.60
C ILE A 153 9.14 28.60 -15.42
N ASN A 154 9.77 29.77 -15.27
CA ASN A 154 9.49 30.70 -14.17
C ASN A 154 8.03 31.15 -14.18
N ASP A 155 7.47 31.50 -15.35
CA ASP A 155 6.05 31.84 -15.46
C ASP A 155 5.14 30.66 -15.09
N GLY A 156 5.51 29.43 -15.47
CA GLY A 156 4.83 28.21 -15.03
C GLY A 156 4.77 28.06 -13.51
N LEU A 157 5.89 28.34 -12.84
CA LEU A 157 6.02 28.26 -11.38
C LEU A 157 5.25 29.38 -10.68
N GLU A 158 5.38 30.63 -11.15
CA GLU A 158 4.66 31.81 -10.60
C GLU A 158 3.13 31.67 -10.68
N ARG A 159 2.63 30.99 -11.72
CA ARG A 159 1.21 30.75 -11.93
C ARG A 159 0.70 29.43 -11.34
N TYR A 160 1.53 28.73 -10.58
CA TYR A 160 1.21 27.44 -9.97
C TYR A 160 0.80 26.34 -10.98
N ASP A 161 1.29 26.41 -12.22
CA ASP A 161 1.04 25.42 -13.27
C ASP A 161 2.09 24.30 -13.26
N MET A 162 2.34 23.72 -12.08
CA MET A 162 3.47 22.81 -11.85
C MET A 162 3.49 21.60 -12.79
N ALA A 163 2.31 21.03 -13.08
CA ALA A 163 2.19 19.86 -13.94
C ALA A 163 2.63 20.12 -15.39
N ASP A 164 2.26 21.29 -15.93
CA ASP A 164 2.64 21.74 -17.27
C ASP A 164 4.14 22.08 -17.32
N THR A 165 4.63 22.76 -16.27
CA THR A 165 6.05 23.11 -16.11
C THR A 165 6.96 21.88 -16.19
N VAL A 166 6.59 20.79 -15.53
CA VAL A 166 7.34 19.52 -15.58
C VAL A 166 7.30 18.91 -16.99
N ASP A 167 6.16 18.95 -17.67
CA ASP A 167 6.03 18.40 -19.03
C ASP A 167 6.88 19.20 -20.03
N LEU A 168 6.91 20.53 -19.90
CA LEU A 168 7.79 21.40 -20.71
C LEU A 168 9.27 21.08 -20.45
N LEU A 169 9.67 20.89 -19.19
CA LEU A 169 11.03 20.53 -18.79
C LEU A 169 11.49 19.20 -19.38
N ILE A 170 10.67 18.15 -19.25
CA ILE A 170 10.97 16.84 -19.81
C ILE A 170 11.05 16.91 -21.34
N TRP A 171 10.13 17.64 -21.98
CA TRP A 171 10.11 17.76 -23.44
C TRP A 171 11.33 18.50 -23.97
N TYR A 172 11.66 19.66 -23.41
CA TYR A 172 12.83 20.45 -23.82
C TYR A 172 14.11 19.64 -23.63
N GLY A 173 14.23 18.98 -22.49
CA GLY A 173 15.33 18.10 -22.15
C GLY A 173 15.46 16.84 -23.00
N THR A 174 14.40 16.44 -23.71
CA THR A 174 14.41 15.28 -24.61
C THR A 174 14.67 15.66 -26.07
N ASN A 175 14.21 16.85 -26.50
CA ASN A 175 14.16 17.23 -27.92
C ASN A 175 15.09 18.38 -28.30
N VAL A 176 15.51 19.21 -27.35
CA VAL A 176 16.29 20.43 -27.63
C VAL A 176 17.65 20.38 -26.94
N LYS A 177 17.68 20.59 -25.62
CA LYS A 177 18.91 20.65 -24.82
C LYS A 177 18.61 20.25 -23.39
N GLN A 178 19.58 19.65 -22.72
CA GLN A 178 19.47 19.31 -21.30
C GLN A 178 19.16 20.56 -20.45
N PRO A 179 18.13 20.57 -19.60
CA PRO A 179 17.81 21.70 -18.74
C PRO A 179 18.90 21.94 -17.69
N SER A 180 19.06 23.19 -17.26
CA SER A 180 19.99 23.52 -16.18
C SER A 180 19.54 22.93 -14.84
N ILE A 181 20.51 22.64 -13.96
CA ILE A 181 20.24 22.08 -12.63
C ILE A 181 19.35 23.01 -11.80
N ASP A 182 19.56 24.33 -11.90
CA ASP A 182 18.74 25.34 -11.21
C ASP A 182 17.24 25.25 -11.60
N MET A 183 16.92 25.07 -12.88
CA MET A 183 15.54 24.89 -13.34
C MET A 183 14.92 23.61 -12.78
N ILE A 184 15.69 22.52 -12.75
CA ILE A 184 15.26 21.24 -12.19
C ILE A 184 14.97 21.39 -10.70
N ASP A 185 15.84 22.08 -9.94
CA ASP A 185 15.68 22.31 -8.51
C ASP A 185 14.49 23.23 -8.18
N LYS A 186 14.24 24.26 -8.99
CA LYS A 186 13.05 25.12 -8.86
C LYS A 186 11.75 24.35 -9.10
N ALA A 187 11.72 23.52 -10.15
CA ALA A 187 10.57 22.67 -10.44
C ALA A 187 10.33 21.66 -9.31
N LEU A 188 11.38 21.03 -8.79
CA LEU A 188 11.25 20.06 -7.69
C LEU A 188 10.83 20.70 -6.37
N THR A 189 11.37 21.86 -6.02
CA THR A 189 10.93 22.63 -4.84
C THR A 189 9.43 22.92 -4.91
N SER A 190 8.98 23.32 -6.09
CA SER A 190 7.58 23.66 -6.32
C SER A 190 6.65 22.45 -6.29
N LEU A 191 7.09 21.31 -6.83
CA LEU A 191 6.37 20.03 -6.74
C LEU A 191 6.30 19.49 -5.32
N ALA A 192 7.32 19.78 -4.50
CA ALA A 192 7.44 19.28 -3.15
C ALA A 192 6.50 19.99 -2.15
N PHE A 193 6.09 21.23 -2.44
CA PHE A 193 5.15 21.99 -1.62
C PHE A 193 3.76 21.33 -1.54
N SER A 194 3.22 21.12 -0.35
CA SER A 194 1.95 20.40 -0.15
C SER A 194 0.74 21.14 -0.71
N ASP A 195 -0.05 20.44 -1.54
CA ASP A 195 -1.36 20.90 -2.03
C ASP A 195 -2.32 19.71 -1.98
N PRO A 196 -3.10 19.56 -0.88
CA PRO A 196 -3.93 18.37 -0.67
C PRO A 196 -4.92 18.06 -1.79
N GLN A 197 -5.32 19.05 -2.60
CA GLN A 197 -6.24 18.86 -3.71
C GLN A 197 -5.56 18.30 -4.97
N ASN A 198 -4.27 18.58 -5.16
CA ASN A 198 -3.51 18.20 -6.35
C ASN A 198 -2.34 17.25 -6.08
N ASP A 199 -2.07 16.89 -4.82
CA ASP A 199 -0.91 16.10 -4.40
C ASP A 199 -0.74 14.80 -5.20
N GLU A 200 -1.82 14.11 -5.55
CA GLU A 200 -1.77 12.90 -6.38
C GLU A 200 -1.20 13.19 -7.78
N ILE A 201 -1.72 14.20 -8.46
CA ILE A 201 -1.25 14.63 -9.78
C ILE A 201 0.21 15.09 -9.70
N LEU A 202 0.55 15.87 -8.67
CA LEU A 202 1.91 16.37 -8.47
C LEU A 202 2.91 15.23 -8.19
N LEU A 203 2.52 14.20 -7.44
CA LEU A 203 3.36 13.02 -7.21
C LEU A 203 3.59 12.20 -8.49
N VAL A 204 2.59 12.11 -9.38
CA VAL A 204 2.79 11.51 -10.71
C VAL A 204 3.83 12.31 -11.51
N LYS A 205 3.79 13.63 -11.43
CA LYS A 205 4.78 14.51 -12.08
C LYS A 205 6.17 14.40 -11.46
N VAL A 206 6.26 14.26 -10.14
CA VAL A 206 7.52 13.93 -9.46
C VAL A 206 8.09 12.63 -10.01
N LEU A 207 7.30 11.57 -10.15
CA LEU A 207 7.78 10.32 -10.75
C LEU A 207 8.29 10.51 -12.17
N GLN A 208 7.51 11.16 -13.03
CA GLN A 208 7.90 11.39 -14.43
C GLN A 208 9.22 12.16 -14.52
N LEU A 209 9.40 13.17 -13.67
CA LEU A 209 10.63 13.94 -13.61
C LEU A 209 11.81 13.10 -13.08
N MET A 210 11.60 12.30 -12.02
CA MET A 210 12.65 11.42 -11.48
C MET A 210 13.10 10.36 -12.49
N ASP A 211 12.15 9.74 -13.20
CA ASP A 211 12.44 8.76 -14.26
C ASP A 211 13.23 9.40 -15.41
N TYR A 212 12.85 10.61 -15.81
CA TYR A 212 13.59 11.40 -16.80
C TYR A 212 15.02 11.70 -16.34
N LEU A 213 15.19 12.21 -15.13
CA LEU A 213 16.50 12.57 -14.57
C LEU A 213 17.41 11.34 -14.45
N GLN A 214 16.88 10.20 -14.03
CA GLN A 214 17.64 8.96 -13.95
C GLN A 214 18.12 8.48 -15.34
N ALA A 215 17.31 8.68 -16.39
CA ALA A 215 17.64 8.26 -17.75
C ALA A 215 18.58 9.22 -18.48
N LYS A 216 18.45 10.54 -18.25
CA LYS A 216 19.09 11.59 -19.05
C LYS A 216 20.10 12.45 -18.28
N THR A 217 20.06 12.45 -16.94
CA THR A 217 20.94 13.26 -16.10
C THR A 217 21.50 12.43 -14.94
N PRO A 218 22.38 11.45 -15.20
CA PRO A 218 22.88 10.53 -14.17
C PRO A 218 23.73 11.21 -13.08
N ARG A 219 24.14 12.47 -13.27
CA ARG A 219 24.86 13.27 -12.28
C ARG A 219 23.95 14.07 -11.34
N TYR A 220 22.65 14.16 -11.63
CA TYR A 220 21.73 14.90 -10.77
C TYR A 220 21.41 14.12 -9.51
N ASN A 221 21.52 14.79 -8.38
CA ASN A 221 21.26 14.26 -7.05
C ASN A 221 20.18 15.13 -6.40
N LEU A 222 19.08 14.51 -5.98
CA LEU A 222 18.02 15.15 -5.20
C LEU A 222 18.59 15.94 -4.01
N SER A 223 18.14 17.16 -3.74
CA SER A 223 18.55 17.80 -2.48
C SER A 223 17.91 17.10 -1.26
N GLU A 224 18.53 17.22 -0.09
CA GLU A 224 17.96 16.71 1.18
C GLU A 224 16.56 17.29 1.46
N ASN A 225 16.37 18.58 1.18
CA ASN A 225 15.09 19.27 1.35
C ASN A 225 14.02 18.70 0.41
N HIS A 226 14.35 18.45 -0.87
CA HIS A 226 13.42 17.81 -1.81
C HIS A 226 13.04 16.42 -1.35
N ALA A 227 14.00 15.61 -0.91
CA ALA A 227 13.76 14.27 -0.39
C ALA A 227 12.79 14.27 0.80
N ILE A 228 12.99 15.17 1.77
CA ILE A 228 12.13 15.29 2.97
C ILE A 228 10.71 15.70 2.58
N GLN A 229 10.56 16.73 1.75
CA GLN A 229 9.26 17.29 1.40
C GLN A 229 8.46 16.35 0.48
N ILE A 230 9.11 15.76 -0.53
CA ILE A 230 8.48 14.75 -1.40
C ILE A 230 8.08 13.53 -0.57
N ALA A 231 8.91 13.10 0.38
CA ALA A 231 8.53 12.03 1.30
C ALA A 231 7.32 12.43 2.14
N ALA A 232 7.29 13.62 2.74
CA ALA A 232 6.16 14.10 3.51
C ALA A 232 4.85 14.11 2.70
N LYS A 233 4.91 14.56 1.44
CA LYS A 233 3.78 14.57 0.50
C LYS A 233 3.32 13.16 0.09
N ALA A 234 4.24 12.28 -0.26
CA ALA A 234 3.90 10.86 -0.49
C ALA A 234 3.37 10.19 0.80
N MET A 235 3.79 10.69 1.97
CA MET A 235 3.30 10.23 3.26
C MET A 235 1.88 10.74 3.58
N SER A 236 1.47 11.93 3.12
CA SER A 236 0.12 12.49 3.30
C SER A 236 -0.92 11.91 2.33
N THR A 237 -0.49 11.46 1.14
CA THR A 237 -1.39 10.94 0.11
C THR A 237 -1.91 9.54 0.50
N ALA A 238 -3.17 9.46 0.94
CA ALA A 238 -3.76 8.20 1.45
C ALA A 238 -4.39 7.31 0.37
N ASN A 239 -4.73 7.89 -0.79
CA ASN A 239 -5.60 7.26 -1.78
C ASN A 239 -4.87 6.39 -2.82
N GLU A 240 -3.56 6.60 -3.04
CA GLU A 240 -2.75 5.80 -3.97
C GLU A 240 -1.48 5.21 -3.34
N PRO A 241 -1.56 4.02 -2.72
CA PRO A 241 -0.40 3.38 -2.07
C PRO A 241 0.71 2.96 -3.05
N LEU A 242 0.37 2.64 -4.30
CA LEU A 242 1.35 2.25 -5.31
C LEU A 242 2.17 3.44 -5.80
N LEU A 243 1.51 4.58 -6.05
CA LEU A 243 2.16 5.84 -6.40
C LEU A 243 3.08 6.29 -5.27
N SER A 244 2.56 6.32 -4.04
CA SER A 244 3.35 6.65 -2.85
C SER A 244 4.57 5.74 -2.71
N LYS A 245 4.41 4.43 -2.93
CA LYS A 245 5.52 3.46 -2.86
C LYS A 245 6.58 3.71 -3.94
N LYS A 246 6.18 3.96 -5.19
CA LYS A 246 7.11 4.31 -6.26
C LYS A 246 7.87 5.60 -5.96
N VAL A 247 7.18 6.65 -5.50
CA VAL A 247 7.82 7.94 -5.18
C VAL A 247 8.81 7.76 -4.02
N LEU A 248 8.39 7.07 -2.97
CA LEU A 248 9.24 6.80 -1.82
C LEU A 248 10.43 5.90 -2.19
N GLU A 249 10.32 5.01 -3.18
CA GLU A 249 11.47 4.26 -3.73
C GLU A 249 12.53 5.19 -4.38
N HIS A 250 12.14 6.27 -5.05
CA HIS A 250 13.11 7.25 -5.59
C HIS A 250 13.80 8.04 -4.48
N VAL A 251 13.04 8.54 -3.50
CA VAL A 251 13.61 9.24 -2.32
C VAL A 251 14.57 8.33 -1.53
N TYR A 252 14.24 7.05 -1.49
CA TYR A 252 14.98 6.02 -0.78
C TYR A 252 16.33 5.67 -1.44
N ASN A 253 16.46 5.73 -2.77
CA ASN A 253 17.71 5.41 -3.47
C ASN A 253 18.72 6.57 -3.47
N PHE A 254 18.40 7.67 -2.78
CA PHE A 254 19.24 8.85 -2.70
C PHE A 254 20.52 8.59 -1.86
N PRO A 255 21.74 8.83 -2.41
CA PRO A 255 22.98 8.66 -1.65
C PRO A 255 23.10 9.72 -0.55
N TYR A 256 23.00 9.31 0.72
CA TYR A 256 23.19 10.23 1.84
C TYR A 256 24.65 10.25 2.29
N ASN A 257 25.31 11.40 2.10
CA ASN A 257 26.62 11.66 2.68
C ASN A 257 26.42 12.15 4.13
N LYS A 258 26.28 11.20 5.06
CA LYS A 258 26.40 11.39 6.53
C LYS A 258 25.40 12.33 7.24
N SER A 259 24.51 13.06 6.57
CA SER A 259 23.48 13.87 7.25
C SER A 259 22.45 13.01 8.00
N ASN A 260 22.15 13.37 9.26
CA ASN A 260 21.16 12.69 10.08
C ASN A 260 19.72 12.91 9.57
N ALA A 261 19.41 14.04 8.91
CA ALA A 261 18.04 14.37 8.50
C ALA A 261 17.59 13.58 7.25
N ALA A 262 18.43 13.44 6.23
CA ALA A 262 18.19 12.60 5.06
C ALA A 262 18.01 11.13 5.45
N ARG A 263 18.88 10.64 6.35
CA ARG A 263 18.74 9.29 6.94
C ARG A 263 17.39 9.13 7.65
N ASN A 264 17.01 10.11 8.46
CA ASN A 264 15.73 10.07 9.19
C ASN A 264 14.55 10.05 8.21
N ALA A 265 14.59 10.83 7.13
CA ALA A 265 13.56 10.83 6.08
C ALA A 265 13.42 9.47 5.41
N GLN A 266 14.53 8.84 5.03
CA GLN A 266 14.55 7.48 4.44
C GLN A 266 14.00 6.43 5.41
N VAL A 267 14.38 6.50 6.69
CA VAL A 267 13.86 5.60 7.73
C VAL A 267 12.36 5.81 7.94
N MET A 268 11.89 7.06 7.99
CA MET A 268 10.46 7.38 8.13
C MET A 268 9.64 6.88 6.93
N ALA A 269 10.13 7.09 5.71
CA ALA A 269 9.53 6.57 4.49
C ALA A 269 9.41 5.04 4.55
N ALA A 270 10.51 4.35 4.88
CA ALA A 270 10.52 2.90 5.01
C ALA A 270 9.57 2.40 6.13
N TYR A 271 9.47 3.11 7.25
CA TYR A 271 8.53 2.79 8.33
C TYR A 271 7.08 2.90 7.89
N LYS A 272 6.72 3.92 7.10
CA LYS A 272 5.38 4.03 6.50
C LYS A 272 5.11 2.84 5.57
N LEU A 273 6.05 2.53 4.67
CA LEU A 273 5.91 1.42 3.74
C LEU A 273 5.79 0.06 4.44
N ILE A 274 6.61 -0.19 5.48
CA ILE A 274 6.51 -1.39 6.32
C ILE A 274 5.12 -1.49 6.98
N LYS A 275 4.56 -0.37 7.45
CA LYS A 275 3.20 -0.34 8.05
C LYS A 275 2.13 -0.69 7.01
N GLU A 276 2.27 -0.25 5.77
CA GLU A 276 1.35 -0.57 4.68
C GLU A 276 1.46 -2.04 4.25
N ASP A 277 2.66 -2.53 4.01
CA ASP A 277 2.90 -3.93 3.64
C ASP A 277 2.51 -4.90 4.75
N TYR A 278 2.67 -4.51 6.02
CA TYR A 278 2.13 -5.24 7.16
C TYR A 278 0.61 -5.38 7.09
N LYS A 279 -0.13 -4.31 6.78
CA LYS A 279 -1.61 -4.34 6.67
C LYS A 279 -2.07 -5.23 5.51
N LYS A 280 -1.32 -5.28 4.42
CA LYS A 280 -1.62 -6.11 3.23
C LYS A 280 -1.14 -7.56 3.36
N PHE A 281 -0.46 -7.94 4.45
CA PHE A 281 0.19 -9.24 4.59
C PHE A 281 1.21 -9.53 3.46
N ASN A 282 2.06 -8.55 3.19
CA ASN A 282 3.16 -8.63 2.23
C ASN A 282 4.52 -8.76 2.96
N PRO A 283 4.99 -9.99 3.28
CA PRO A 283 6.25 -10.19 3.98
C PRO A 283 7.48 -9.85 3.12
N ALA A 284 7.40 -9.98 1.80
CA ALA A 284 8.52 -9.67 0.91
C ALA A 284 8.82 -8.17 0.89
N GLY A 285 7.80 -7.32 0.78
CA GLY A 285 7.98 -5.86 0.88
C GLY A 285 8.56 -5.44 2.22
N VAL A 286 8.04 -5.97 3.33
CA VAL A 286 8.62 -5.72 4.66
C VAL A 286 10.08 -6.19 4.75
N PHE A 287 10.40 -7.35 4.18
CA PHE A 287 11.77 -7.88 4.19
C PHE A 287 12.72 -7.05 3.34
N TYR A 288 12.29 -6.63 2.15
CA TYR A 288 13.05 -5.76 1.26
C TYR A 288 13.40 -4.45 1.97
N LEU A 289 12.38 -3.75 2.49
CA LEU A 289 12.53 -2.47 3.20
C LEU A 289 13.39 -2.61 4.46
N TRP A 290 13.16 -3.67 5.24
CA TRP A 290 13.95 -3.93 6.45
C TRP A 290 15.43 -4.18 6.14
N THR A 291 15.72 -4.97 5.10
CA THR A 291 17.10 -5.27 4.69
C THR A 291 17.88 -4.01 4.37
N THR A 292 17.21 -2.95 3.94
CA THR A 292 17.88 -1.67 3.71
C THR A 292 18.10 -0.87 4.97
N ILE A 293 17.04 -0.67 5.77
CA ILE A 293 17.12 0.31 6.85
C ILE A 293 17.79 -0.24 8.11
N ARG A 294 17.92 -1.55 8.25
CA ARG A 294 18.43 -2.21 9.47
C ARG A 294 19.83 -1.78 9.92
N GLU A 295 20.65 -1.28 9.00
CA GLU A 295 22.04 -0.83 9.25
C GLU A 295 22.15 0.70 9.31
N HIS A 296 21.04 1.45 9.18
CA HIS A 296 21.06 2.92 9.27
C HIS A 296 21.36 3.41 10.69
N TYR A 297 21.10 2.59 11.71
CA TYR A 297 21.51 2.86 13.08
C TYR A 297 22.58 1.87 13.55
N THR A 298 23.42 2.31 14.48
CA THR A 298 24.50 1.50 15.07
C THR A 298 23.99 0.29 15.85
N SER A 299 22.77 0.37 16.40
CA SER A 299 22.10 -0.73 17.08
C SER A 299 20.66 -0.83 16.59
N ILE A 300 20.17 -2.06 16.49
CA ILE A 300 18.79 -2.37 16.11
C ILE A 300 17.77 -1.74 17.08
N GLU A 301 18.17 -1.47 18.31
CA GLU A 301 17.34 -0.93 19.39
C GLU A 301 16.99 0.54 19.18
N LYS A 302 17.77 1.25 18.35
CA LYS A 302 17.50 2.64 17.96
C LYS A 302 16.34 2.75 16.95
N HIS A 303 15.88 1.64 16.39
CA HIS A 303 14.65 1.62 15.59
C HIS A 303 13.40 1.68 16.48
N ASP A 304 12.30 2.22 15.94
CA ASP A 304 11.01 2.22 16.63
C ASP A 304 10.56 0.77 16.93
N SER A 305 10.41 0.45 18.22
CA SER A 305 9.95 -0.85 18.70
C SER A 305 8.62 -1.30 18.09
N ARG A 306 7.72 -0.37 17.72
CA ARG A 306 6.46 -0.66 17.05
C ARG A 306 6.66 -1.22 15.64
N ILE A 307 7.73 -0.80 14.96
CA ILE A 307 8.11 -1.31 13.65
C ILE A 307 8.72 -2.71 13.80
N LEU A 308 9.67 -2.88 14.73
CA LEU A 308 10.25 -4.19 15.04
C LEU A 308 9.16 -5.21 15.41
N TYR A 309 8.20 -4.83 16.25
CA TYR A 309 7.03 -5.64 16.59
C TYR A 309 6.25 -6.10 15.34
N ARG A 310 5.97 -5.20 14.39
CA ARG A 310 5.23 -5.52 13.16
C ARG A 310 6.01 -6.52 12.30
N ILE A 311 7.32 -6.31 12.15
CA ILE A 311 8.22 -7.19 11.39
C ILE A 311 8.22 -8.59 12.01
N ILE A 312 8.51 -8.69 13.32
CA ILE A 312 8.55 -9.95 14.07
C ILE A 312 7.21 -10.68 13.94
N LYS A 313 6.09 -9.98 14.17
CA LYS A 313 4.75 -10.55 14.10
C LYS A 313 4.40 -11.08 12.70
N LEU A 314 4.75 -10.35 11.64
CA LEU A 314 4.48 -10.78 10.26
C LEU A 314 5.35 -12.00 9.89
N PHE A 315 6.65 -11.95 10.17
CA PHE A 315 7.57 -13.04 9.85
C PHE A 315 7.32 -14.30 10.68
N THR A 316 6.83 -14.17 11.92
CA THR A 316 6.42 -15.32 12.75
C THR A 316 5.35 -16.17 12.05
N ASN A 317 4.38 -15.51 11.43
CA ASN A 317 3.27 -16.16 10.73
C ASN A 317 3.68 -16.77 9.39
N GLN A 318 4.77 -16.29 8.78
CA GLN A 318 5.22 -16.74 7.47
C GLN A 318 6.44 -17.65 7.58
N LYS A 319 6.25 -18.96 7.38
CA LYS A 319 7.32 -19.97 7.54
C LYS A 319 8.60 -19.64 6.77
N ALA A 320 8.48 -19.06 5.58
CA ALA A 320 9.62 -18.71 4.75
C ALA A 320 10.50 -17.60 5.37
N TYR A 321 9.96 -16.74 6.24
CA TYR A 321 10.67 -15.58 6.80
C TYR A 321 11.10 -15.76 8.26
N ARG A 322 10.77 -16.90 8.89
CA ARG A 322 11.13 -17.17 10.29
C ARG A 322 12.62 -17.08 10.58
N PHE A 323 13.47 -17.43 9.61
CA PHE A 323 14.92 -17.29 9.74
C PHE A 323 15.33 -15.83 9.96
N ARG A 324 14.73 -14.88 9.22
CA ARG A 324 14.96 -13.44 9.39
C ARG A 324 14.48 -12.92 10.73
N CYS A 325 13.35 -13.43 11.18
CA CYS A 325 12.84 -13.14 12.52
C CYS A 325 13.83 -13.61 13.60
N LYS A 326 14.39 -14.82 13.47
CA LYS A 326 15.41 -15.33 14.39
C LYS A 326 16.65 -14.44 14.42
N GLU A 327 17.14 -14.01 13.26
CA GLU A 327 18.28 -13.09 13.14
C GLU A 327 18.05 -11.76 13.90
N ILE A 328 16.86 -11.16 13.74
CA ILE A 328 16.48 -9.94 14.45
C ILE A 328 16.49 -10.17 15.96
N ILE A 329 15.85 -11.25 16.42
CA ILE A 329 15.72 -11.55 17.85
C ILE A 329 17.10 -11.81 18.49
N THR A 330 17.99 -12.50 17.80
CA THR A 330 19.34 -12.79 18.31
C THR A 330 20.23 -11.55 18.46
N LYS A 331 19.93 -10.46 17.75
CA LYS A 331 20.68 -9.21 17.79
C LYS A 331 20.14 -8.20 18.83
N LEU A 332 18.99 -8.46 19.46
CA LEU A 332 18.40 -7.58 20.47
C LEU A 332 19.00 -7.85 21.85
N ASN A 333 19.37 -6.79 22.59
CA ASN A 333 19.80 -6.91 23.98
C ASN A 333 18.62 -7.35 24.88
N PRO A 334 18.81 -8.36 25.76
CA PRO A 334 17.85 -8.75 26.78
C PRO A 334 17.26 -7.60 27.59
N HIS A 335 18.08 -6.64 28.05
CA HIS A 335 17.61 -5.49 28.81
C HIS A 335 16.57 -4.66 28.05
N TYR A 336 16.72 -4.54 26.73
CA TYR A 336 15.81 -3.77 25.90
C TYR A 336 14.52 -4.53 25.62
N TYR A 337 14.60 -5.76 25.13
CA TYR A 337 13.40 -6.45 24.66
C TYR A 337 12.52 -6.98 25.80
N VAL A 338 13.11 -7.36 26.95
CA VAL A 338 12.35 -7.85 28.13
C VAL A 338 11.49 -6.74 28.71
N ASN A 339 12.01 -5.51 28.75
CA ASN A 339 11.30 -4.37 29.31
C ASN A 339 10.38 -3.66 28.31
N ASN A 340 10.33 -4.13 27.05
CA ASN A 340 9.39 -3.63 26.06
C ASN A 340 8.17 -4.56 25.91
N PRO A 341 6.96 -4.12 26.27
CA PRO A 341 5.78 -4.99 26.33
C PRO A 341 5.37 -5.56 24.97
N LEU A 342 5.60 -4.82 23.87
CA LEU A 342 5.26 -5.27 22.52
C LEU A 342 6.28 -6.31 22.03
N LEU A 343 7.56 -6.06 22.26
CA LEU A 343 8.63 -6.92 21.77
C LEU A 343 8.66 -8.25 22.52
N LEU A 344 8.68 -8.24 23.86
CA LEU A 344 8.69 -9.46 24.67
C LEU A 344 7.55 -10.39 24.28
N GLN A 345 6.33 -9.86 24.19
CA GLN A 345 5.16 -10.65 23.81
C GLN A 345 5.31 -11.25 22.39
N SER A 346 5.84 -10.48 21.44
CA SER A 346 6.04 -10.95 20.06
C SER A 346 7.11 -12.05 19.96
N ILE A 347 8.17 -11.96 20.77
CA ILE A 347 9.28 -12.91 20.84
C ILE A 347 8.82 -14.23 21.50
N ILE A 348 8.02 -14.17 22.57
CA ILE A 348 7.38 -15.35 23.18
C ILE A 348 6.45 -16.04 22.17
N ASN A 349 5.64 -15.27 21.45
CA ASN A 349 4.78 -15.85 20.41
C ASN A 349 5.59 -16.49 19.28
N PHE A 350 6.76 -15.92 18.94
CA PHE A 350 7.67 -16.51 17.96
C PHE A 350 8.19 -17.86 18.43
N SER A 351 8.74 -17.95 19.65
CA SER A 351 9.28 -19.22 20.21
C SER A 351 8.21 -20.31 20.31
N ALA A 352 7.00 -19.96 20.76
CA ALA A 352 5.86 -20.88 20.77
C ALA A 352 5.49 -21.34 19.34
N LYS A 353 5.48 -20.43 18.35
CA LYS A 353 5.09 -20.77 16.97
C LYS A 353 6.15 -21.59 16.21
N THR A 354 7.42 -21.42 16.56
CA THR A 354 8.53 -22.21 16.01
C THR A 354 8.77 -23.50 16.79
N LYS A 355 8.18 -23.65 17.99
CA LYS A 355 8.44 -24.74 18.93
C LYS A 355 9.93 -24.82 19.33
N ASP A 356 10.58 -23.67 19.44
CA ASP A 356 12.02 -23.56 19.78
C ASP A 356 12.16 -23.52 21.31
N PHE A 357 12.36 -24.69 21.94
CA PHE A 357 12.44 -24.82 23.40
C PHE A 357 13.66 -24.11 23.98
N THR A 358 14.80 -24.13 23.29
CA THR A 358 16.02 -23.47 23.78
C THR A 358 15.84 -21.96 23.81
N MET A 359 15.21 -21.39 22.78
CA MET A 359 14.82 -19.97 22.78
C MET A 359 13.79 -19.66 23.89
N ALA A 360 12.79 -20.52 24.10
CA ALA A 360 11.82 -20.33 25.18
C ALA A 360 12.48 -20.31 26.56
N LYS A 361 13.37 -21.27 26.85
CA LYS A 361 14.14 -21.32 28.11
C LYS A 361 15.01 -20.08 28.28
N LYS A 362 15.68 -19.63 27.22
CA LYS A 362 16.47 -18.39 27.23
C LYS A 362 15.59 -17.19 27.58
N ILE A 363 14.44 -17.02 26.93
CA ILE A 363 13.53 -15.88 27.21
C ILE A 363 13.09 -15.89 28.68
N MET A 364 12.74 -17.05 29.24
CA MET A 364 12.35 -17.13 30.65
C MET A 364 13.50 -16.79 31.61
N SER A 365 14.73 -17.21 31.28
CA SER A 365 15.94 -16.83 32.02
C SER A 365 16.22 -15.33 31.93
N ASP A 366 16.06 -14.75 30.73
CA ASP A 366 16.28 -13.33 30.47
C ASP A 366 15.23 -12.48 31.22
N ILE A 367 13.97 -12.91 31.27
CA ILE A 367 12.93 -12.27 32.10
C ILE A 367 13.36 -12.26 33.58
N THR A 368 13.83 -13.39 34.09
CA THR A 368 14.24 -13.49 35.50
C THR A 368 15.42 -12.58 35.83
N SER A 369 16.38 -12.47 34.90
CA SER A 369 17.64 -11.75 35.10
C SER A 369 17.55 -10.25 34.82
N PHE A 370 16.72 -9.82 33.87
CA PHE A 370 16.74 -8.44 33.33
C PHE A 370 15.41 -7.68 33.44
N ALA A 371 14.35 -8.31 33.95
CA ALA A 371 13.08 -7.60 34.16
C ALA A 371 13.21 -6.59 35.30
N THR A 372 12.88 -5.34 34.99
CA THR A 372 12.69 -4.27 35.98
C THR A 372 11.46 -4.53 36.85
N ASP A 373 11.37 -3.87 38.00
CA ASP A 373 10.22 -4.01 38.90
C ASP A 373 8.91 -3.57 38.24
N THR A 374 8.97 -2.53 37.40
CA THR A 374 7.84 -2.13 36.56
C THR A 374 7.42 -3.25 35.61
N THR A 375 8.36 -3.91 34.94
CA THR A 375 8.03 -5.04 34.05
C THR A 375 7.42 -6.20 34.81
N LYS A 376 7.94 -6.53 36.00
CA LYS A 376 7.40 -7.61 36.84
C LYS A 376 5.98 -7.33 37.29
N THR A 377 5.71 -6.13 37.78
CA THR A 377 4.41 -5.74 38.36
C THR A 377 3.35 -5.39 37.31
N THR A 378 3.74 -4.87 36.14
CA THR A 378 2.78 -4.39 35.14
C THR A 378 2.78 -5.22 33.85
N ASN A 379 3.94 -5.39 33.21
CA ASN A 379 4.01 -6.00 31.89
C ASN A 379 3.74 -7.50 31.92
N LEU A 380 4.35 -8.23 32.85
CA LEU A 380 4.18 -9.69 32.98
C LEU A 380 2.77 -10.09 33.41
N GLU A 381 2.14 -9.26 34.24
CA GLU A 381 0.76 -9.48 34.71
C GLU A 381 -0.28 -8.95 33.71
N SER A 382 0.14 -8.24 32.67
CA SER A 382 -0.77 -7.70 31.68
C SER A 382 -1.53 -8.81 30.95
N ARG A 383 -2.79 -8.53 30.61
CA ARG A 383 -3.69 -9.50 29.96
C ARG A 383 -3.10 -10.10 28.68
N PHE A 384 -2.44 -9.27 27.89
CA PHE A 384 -1.84 -9.66 26.62
C PHE A 384 -0.60 -10.54 26.82
N MET A 385 0.19 -10.29 27.86
CA MET A 385 1.36 -11.11 28.19
C MET A 385 0.93 -12.47 28.73
N LEU A 386 -0.02 -12.51 29.67
CA LEU A 386 -0.58 -13.75 30.19
C LEU A 386 -1.13 -14.65 29.07
N SER A 387 -1.81 -14.08 28.07
CA SER A 387 -2.22 -14.83 26.87
C SER A 387 -1.05 -15.41 26.07
N ALA A 388 0.08 -14.70 25.98
CA ALA A 388 1.26 -15.18 25.26
C ALA A 388 1.98 -16.29 26.05
N LEU A 389 2.10 -16.13 27.37
CA LEU A 389 2.64 -17.15 28.28
C LEU A 389 1.77 -18.41 28.29
N LEU A 390 0.44 -18.27 28.34
CA LEU A 390 -0.47 -19.41 28.23
C LEU A 390 -0.22 -20.20 26.95
N ARG A 391 -0.08 -19.53 25.80
CA ARG A 391 0.28 -20.18 24.53
C ARG A 391 1.63 -20.86 24.58
N LEU A 392 2.61 -20.27 25.25
CA LEU A 392 3.95 -20.83 25.43
C LEU A 392 3.88 -22.14 26.23
N HIS A 393 3.29 -22.12 27.42
CA HIS A 393 3.18 -23.29 28.29
C HIS A 393 2.32 -24.40 27.66
N LEU A 394 1.20 -24.07 27.01
CA LEU A 394 0.40 -25.03 26.23
C LEU A 394 1.18 -25.64 25.06
N THR A 395 2.11 -24.91 24.45
CA THR A 395 2.92 -25.44 23.34
C THR A 395 3.92 -26.49 23.83
N PHE A 396 4.54 -26.24 24.99
CA PHE A 396 5.57 -27.08 25.58
C PHE A 396 5.07 -28.07 26.64
N ASN A 397 3.74 -28.21 26.80
CA ASN A 397 3.08 -29.14 27.72
C ASN A 397 3.45 -28.93 29.20
N ASP A 398 3.67 -27.69 29.59
CA ASP A 398 3.95 -27.33 30.98
C ASP A 398 2.63 -27.13 31.75
N SER A 399 2.08 -28.22 32.28
CA SER A 399 0.79 -28.21 32.99
C SER A 399 0.81 -27.25 34.19
N LYS A 400 1.91 -27.20 34.95
CA LYS A 400 2.08 -26.34 36.12
C LYS A 400 2.09 -24.86 35.71
N GLY A 401 2.81 -24.53 34.63
CA GLY A 401 2.81 -23.19 34.05
C GLY A 401 1.44 -22.77 33.52
N VAL A 402 0.71 -23.68 32.85
CA VAL A 402 -0.66 -23.43 32.38
C VAL A 402 -1.59 -23.10 33.55
N GLU A 403 -1.58 -23.92 34.60
CA GLU A 403 -2.42 -23.71 35.79
C GLU A 403 -2.11 -22.37 36.46
N THR A 404 -0.83 -22.06 36.68
CA THR A 404 -0.39 -20.79 37.28
C THR A 404 -0.90 -19.59 36.48
N VAL A 405 -0.75 -19.61 35.15
CA VAL A 405 -1.21 -18.54 34.28
C VAL A 405 -2.74 -18.43 34.27
N LEU A 406 -3.47 -19.55 34.23
CA LEU A 406 -4.94 -19.54 34.25
C LEU A 406 -5.49 -19.01 35.58
N THR A 407 -4.90 -19.40 36.71
CA THR A 407 -5.26 -18.89 38.04
C THR A 407 -5.01 -17.39 38.12
N THR A 408 -3.87 -16.92 37.59
CA THR A 408 -3.56 -15.48 37.53
C THR A 408 -4.56 -14.72 36.66
N ILE A 409 -4.95 -15.26 35.50
CA ILE A 409 -5.96 -14.66 34.62
C ILE A 409 -7.31 -14.57 35.34
N LYS A 410 -7.73 -15.63 36.05
CA LYS A 410 -9.00 -15.65 36.80
C LYS A 410 -8.99 -14.66 37.97
N GLY A 411 -7.87 -14.55 38.69
CA GLY A 411 -7.74 -13.67 39.85
C GLY A 411 -7.62 -12.18 39.49
N LYS A 412 -6.93 -11.84 38.40
CA LYS A 412 -6.59 -10.44 38.06
C LYS A 412 -7.37 -9.84 36.89
N THR A 413 -8.14 -10.63 36.14
CA THR A 413 -8.76 -10.16 34.88
C THR A 413 -10.21 -10.64 34.73
N LYS A 414 -10.96 -10.06 33.76
CA LYS A 414 -12.37 -10.40 33.47
C LYS A 414 -12.57 -11.78 32.82
N GLY A 415 -11.61 -12.71 32.96
CA GLY A 415 -11.67 -14.05 32.39
C GLY A 415 -10.88 -14.24 31.09
N LEU A 416 -11.17 -15.35 30.40
CA LEU A 416 -10.45 -15.78 29.19
C LEU A 416 -10.85 -14.95 27.96
N LEU A 417 -9.86 -14.53 27.17
CA LEU A 417 -10.10 -13.85 25.90
C LEU A 417 -10.38 -14.89 24.80
N PRO A 418 -11.01 -14.49 23.69
CA PRO A 418 -11.25 -15.36 22.54
C PRO A 418 -9.97 -16.05 22.03
N ALA A 419 -8.83 -15.34 22.09
CA ALA A 419 -7.53 -15.85 21.68
C ALA A 419 -6.98 -16.94 22.62
N ASP A 420 -7.38 -16.95 23.89
CA ASP A 420 -6.96 -17.97 24.86
C ASP A 420 -7.80 -19.23 24.71
N TYR A 421 -9.11 -19.07 24.54
CA TYR A 421 -9.97 -20.18 24.15
C TYR A 421 -9.49 -20.84 22.86
N GLN A 422 -9.14 -20.05 21.85
CA GLN A 422 -8.57 -20.57 20.62
C GLN A 422 -7.26 -21.35 20.86
N ALA A 423 -6.41 -20.88 21.77
CA ALA A 423 -5.15 -21.55 22.10
C ALA A 423 -5.40 -22.90 22.80
N ILE A 424 -6.31 -22.95 23.77
CA ILE A 424 -6.69 -24.18 24.48
C ILE A 424 -7.33 -25.17 23.49
N VAL A 425 -8.28 -24.72 22.69
CA VAL A 425 -8.91 -25.53 21.63
C VAL A 425 -7.87 -26.06 20.66
N SER A 426 -6.92 -25.22 20.21
CA SER A 426 -5.84 -25.66 19.32
C SER A 426 -4.91 -26.69 19.97
N HIS A 427 -4.70 -26.62 21.28
CA HIS A 427 -3.92 -27.60 22.03
C HIS A 427 -4.65 -28.95 22.11
N LEU A 428 -5.96 -28.95 22.43
CA LEU A 428 -6.79 -30.16 22.43
C LEU A 428 -6.79 -30.85 21.06
N LEU A 429 -6.93 -30.08 19.98
CA LEU A 429 -6.91 -30.59 18.61
C LEU A 429 -5.53 -31.12 18.17
N ARG A 430 -4.46 -30.99 18.98
CA ARG A 430 -3.13 -31.46 18.60
C ARG A 430 -2.96 -32.97 18.76
N THR A 431 -3.68 -33.60 19.70
CA THR A 431 -3.61 -35.05 19.96
C THR A 431 -4.22 -35.86 18.82
N GLY A 432 -5.18 -35.28 18.10
CA GLY A 432 -5.90 -35.95 17.01
C GLY A 432 -6.93 -36.97 17.50
N ASP A 433 -7.14 -37.07 18.81
CA ASP A 433 -8.14 -37.95 19.40
C ASP A 433 -9.55 -37.41 19.17
N SER A 434 -10.47 -38.30 18.81
CA SER A 434 -11.90 -38.05 18.70
C SER A 434 -12.51 -37.47 19.98
N ILE A 435 -12.04 -37.91 21.16
CA ILE A 435 -12.53 -37.43 22.46
C ILE A 435 -12.17 -35.96 22.65
N ASP A 436 -10.93 -35.59 22.34
CA ASP A 436 -10.45 -34.21 22.45
C ASP A 436 -11.09 -33.28 21.41
N LEU A 437 -11.42 -33.80 20.21
CA LEU A 437 -12.22 -33.06 19.23
C LEU A 437 -13.63 -32.76 19.79
N ILE A 438 -14.30 -33.72 20.41
CA ILE A 438 -15.63 -33.52 21.02
C ILE A 438 -15.53 -32.48 22.16
N LYS A 439 -14.51 -32.59 23.03
CA LYS A 439 -14.26 -31.59 24.08
C LYS A 439 -14.04 -30.21 23.50
N ALA A 440 -13.24 -30.08 22.44
CA ALA A 440 -12.99 -28.81 21.76
C ALA A 440 -14.26 -28.19 21.17
N ILE A 441 -15.13 -29.00 20.57
CA ILE A 441 -16.43 -28.56 20.04
C ILE A 441 -17.36 -28.11 21.18
N LYS A 442 -17.47 -28.91 22.25
CA LYS A 442 -18.29 -28.58 23.42
C LYS A 442 -17.83 -27.28 24.06
N MET A 443 -16.51 -27.11 24.23
CA MET A 443 -15.91 -25.88 24.74
C MET A 443 -16.24 -24.69 23.83
N THR A 444 -16.09 -24.83 22.51
CA THR A 444 -16.38 -23.75 21.55
C THR A 444 -17.84 -23.32 21.59
N LYS A 445 -18.79 -24.27 21.72
CA LYS A 445 -20.22 -23.98 21.84
C LYS A 445 -20.60 -23.34 23.18
N SER A 446 -19.80 -23.52 24.23
CA SER A 446 -20.03 -22.89 25.54
C SER A 446 -19.65 -21.40 25.57
N ILE A 447 -18.84 -20.94 24.61
CA ILE A 447 -18.41 -19.54 24.50
C ILE A 447 -19.55 -18.72 23.90
N LYS A 448 -19.87 -17.58 24.51
CA LYS A 448 -21.00 -16.73 24.10
C LYS A 448 -20.65 -15.89 22.86
N GLY A 449 -21.57 -15.88 21.89
CA GLY A 449 -21.55 -14.93 20.76
C GLY A 449 -20.29 -14.98 19.89
N ILE A 450 -19.85 -13.81 19.44
CA ILE A 450 -18.77 -13.62 18.45
C ILE A 450 -17.42 -14.15 18.96
N ASP A 451 -17.24 -14.23 20.28
CA ASP A 451 -16.01 -14.70 20.92
C ASP A 451 -15.72 -16.20 20.66
N ALA A 452 -16.74 -16.98 20.25
CA ALA A 452 -16.57 -18.38 19.88
C ALA A 452 -15.88 -18.57 18.51
N LEU A 453 -15.95 -17.57 17.62
CA LEU A 453 -15.56 -17.70 16.22
C LEU A 453 -14.06 -18.01 16.00
N PRO A 454 -13.10 -17.45 16.76
CA PRO A 454 -11.69 -17.82 16.63
C PRO A 454 -11.42 -19.32 16.92
N SER A 455 -12.10 -19.88 17.91
CA SER A 455 -12.04 -21.31 18.23
C SER A 455 -12.70 -22.17 17.16
N ALA A 456 -13.85 -21.72 16.63
CA ALA A 456 -14.50 -22.37 15.50
C ALA A 456 -13.57 -22.43 14.28
N ALA A 457 -12.85 -21.36 13.96
CA ALA A 457 -11.87 -21.34 12.87
C ALA A 457 -10.71 -22.34 13.08
N ALA A 458 -10.27 -22.53 14.34
CA ALA A 458 -9.25 -23.52 14.66
C ALA A 458 -9.74 -24.95 14.41
N ILE A 459 -10.98 -25.27 14.80
CA ILE A 459 -11.61 -26.56 14.53
C ILE A 459 -11.79 -26.78 13.03
N VAL A 460 -12.30 -25.79 12.29
CA VAL A 460 -12.45 -25.87 10.82
C VAL A 460 -11.11 -26.16 10.15
N ASN A 461 -10.04 -25.44 10.51
CA ASN A 461 -8.70 -25.67 9.93
C ASN A 461 -8.11 -27.05 10.30
N HIS A 462 -8.54 -27.65 11.42
CA HIS A 462 -8.11 -28.99 11.82
C HIS A 462 -8.87 -30.08 11.05
N ILE A 463 -10.20 -29.99 11.00
CA ILE A 463 -11.08 -30.92 10.29
C ILE A 463 -10.85 -30.89 8.78
N THR A 464 -10.50 -29.74 8.21
CA THR A 464 -10.16 -29.63 6.78
C THR A 464 -8.75 -30.13 6.45
N GLY A 465 -8.04 -30.70 7.42
CA GLY A 465 -6.73 -31.30 7.24
C GLY A 465 -6.80 -32.65 6.48
N PRO A 466 -5.68 -33.11 5.89
CA PRO A 466 -5.64 -34.33 5.09
C PRO A 466 -6.10 -35.59 5.81
N HIS A 467 -5.93 -35.64 7.14
CA HIS A 467 -6.32 -36.80 7.96
C HIS A 467 -7.84 -37.00 8.05
N TYR A 468 -8.62 -35.91 8.05
CA TYR A 468 -10.08 -35.94 8.23
C TYR A 468 -10.87 -35.81 6.93
N MET A 469 -10.25 -35.28 5.86
CA MET A 469 -10.89 -35.08 4.55
C MET A 469 -10.55 -36.17 3.52
N ASN A 470 -9.74 -37.17 3.89
CA ASN A 470 -9.55 -38.34 3.04
C ASN A 470 -10.89 -39.09 2.87
N LYS A 471 -11.20 -39.51 1.64
CA LYS A 471 -12.48 -40.12 1.23
C LYS A 471 -12.99 -41.30 2.10
N LYS A 472 -12.15 -41.86 2.98
CA LYS A 472 -12.48 -42.98 3.87
C LYS A 472 -13.08 -42.57 5.23
N ASP A 473 -12.96 -41.31 5.67
CA ASP A 473 -13.53 -40.85 6.97
C ASP A 473 -14.65 -39.82 6.74
N SER A 474 -15.89 -40.30 6.58
CA SER A 474 -17.09 -39.49 6.29
C SER A 474 -17.53 -38.58 7.44
N ARG A 475 -16.92 -38.70 8.63
CA ARG A 475 -17.34 -37.99 9.85
C ARG A 475 -16.97 -36.51 9.88
N GLY A 476 -15.99 -36.08 9.07
CA GLY A 476 -15.52 -34.68 9.05
C GLY A 476 -16.55 -33.69 8.49
N TYR A 477 -17.25 -34.05 7.42
CA TYR A 477 -18.19 -33.16 6.71
C TYR A 477 -19.41 -32.75 7.57
N PRO A 478 -20.09 -33.65 8.30
CA PRO A 478 -21.17 -33.26 9.20
C PRO A 478 -20.73 -32.31 10.31
N ILE A 479 -19.55 -32.54 10.91
CA ILE A 479 -19.01 -31.68 11.96
C ILE A 479 -18.71 -30.28 11.38
N LEU A 480 -18.09 -30.24 10.20
CA LEU A 480 -17.80 -29.00 9.49
C LEU A 480 -19.08 -28.20 9.22
N LYS A 481 -20.10 -28.83 8.62
CA LYS A 481 -21.41 -28.22 8.35
C LYS A 481 -22.03 -27.63 9.62
N ASN A 482 -22.01 -28.39 10.71
CA ASN A 482 -22.56 -27.95 12.00
C ASN A 482 -21.84 -26.74 12.59
N ILE A 483 -20.51 -26.70 12.51
CA ILE A 483 -19.71 -25.56 13.00
C ILE A 483 -19.92 -24.31 12.13
N LEU A 484 -20.00 -24.48 10.80
CA LEU A 484 -20.24 -23.35 9.88
C LEU A 484 -21.66 -22.79 10.06
N HIS A 485 -22.66 -23.65 10.24
CA HIS A 485 -24.01 -23.21 10.56
C HIS A 485 -24.07 -22.47 11.90
N TYR A 486 -23.38 -22.98 12.93
CA TYR A 486 -23.25 -22.29 14.22
C TYR A 486 -22.61 -20.90 14.07
N ALA A 487 -21.51 -20.80 13.30
CA ALA A 487 -20.85 -19.52 13.03
C ALA A 487 -21.76 -18.52 12.29
N ASN A 488 -22.53 -18.99 11.30
CA ASN A 488 -23.50 -18.17 10.56
C ASN A 488 -24.66 -17.68 11.45
N LYS A 489 -25.10 -18.52 12.40
CA LYS A 489 -26.12 -18.11 13.38
C LYS A 489 -25.63 -16.93 14.24
N ILE A 490 -24.35 -16.91 14.57
CA ILE A 490 -23.71 -15.86 15.38
C ILE A 490 -23.43 -14.59 14.57
N ASP A 491 -22.91 -14.71 13.35
CA ASP A 491 -22.55 -13.58 12.48
C ASP A 491 -23.20 -13.74 11.10
N ARG A 492 -24.50 -13.43 11.01
CA ARG A 492 -25.30 -13.56 9.77
C ARG A 492 -24.84 -12.63 8.65
N THR A 493 -24.29 -11.47 8.99
CA THR A 493 -23.82 -10.47 8.01
C THR A 493 -22.42 -10.76 7.49
N HIS A 494 -21.77 -11.81 8.00
CA HIS A 494 -20.40 -12.19 7.69
C HIS A 494 -19.41 -11.05 7.89
N SER A 495 -19.63 -10.24 8.92
CA SER A 495 -18.82 -9.07 9.23
C SER A 495 -17.46 -9.45 9.85
N ASN A 496 -17.40 -10.57 10.55
CA ASN A 496 -16.24 -11.00 11.32
C ASN A 496 -15.09 -11.52 10.44
N LYS A 497 -13.87 -11.50 10.99
CA LYS A 497 -12.65 -12.06 10.36
C LYS A 497 -12.69 -13.58 10.16
N PHE A 498 -13.57 -14.29 10.88
CA PHE A 498 -13.80 -15.72 10.70
C PHE A 498 -13.98 -16.10 9.22
N TRP A 499 -14.82 -15.37 8.49
CA TRP A 499 -15.13 -15.65 7.09
C TRP A 499 -13.94 -15.40 6.15
N GLU A 500 -13.04 -14.46 6.48
CA GLU A 500 -11.80 -14.22 5.75
C GLU A 500 -10.80 -15.38 5.93
N ILE A 501 -10.75 -15.93 7.15
CA ILE A 501 -9.97 -17.11 7.51
C ILE A 501 -10.55 -18.34 6.83
N LEU A 502 -11.88 -18.50 6.84
CA LEU A 502 -12.60 -19.60 6.18
C LEU A 502 -12.28 -19.64 4.68
N ALA A 503 -12.35 -18.48 3.99
CA ALA A 503 -11.97 -18.36 2.58
C ALA A 503 -10.53 -18.84 2.34
N SER A 504 -9.59 -18.45 3.20
CA SER A 504 -8.19 -18.86 3.10
C SER A 504 -7.99 -20.36 3.35
N ILE A 505 -8.75 -20.94 4.28
CA ILE A 505 -8.73 -22.38 4.57
C ILE A 505 -9.30 -23.15 3.38
N PHE A 506 -10.47 -22.77 2.87
CA PHE A 506 -11.12 -23.41 1.74
C PHE A 506 -10.21 -23.49 0.51
N VAL A 507 -9.64 -22.36 0.07
CA VAL A 507 -8.70 -22.33 -1.07
C VAL A 507 -7.49 -23.24 -0.82
N LYS A 508 -6.97 -23.23 0.41
CA LYS A 508 -5.84 -24.09 0.81
C LYS A 508 -6.19 -25.57 0.82
N THR A 509 -7.42 -25.94 1.14
CA THR A 509 -7.90 -27.33 1.15
C THR A 509 -8.15 -27.85 -0.27
N MET A 510 -8.60 -27.00 -1.18
CA MET A 510 -8.74 -27.34 -2.61
C MET A 510 -7.38 -27.58 -3.29
N ALA A 511 -6.35 -26.84 -2.90
CA ALA A 511 -5.03 -26.90 -3.54
C ALA A 511 -4.29 -28.23 -3.30
N SER A 512 -3.89 -28.91 -4.38
CA SER A 512 -3.26 -30.24 -4.37
C SER A 512 -1.72 -30.23 -4.31
N TYR A 513 -1.06 -29.10 -4.60
CA TYR A 513 0.40 -29.02 -4.73
C TYR A 513 1.20 -29.54 -3.51
N LYS A 514 0.62 -29.48 -2.31
CA LYS A 514 1.29 -29.93 -1.06
C LYS A 514 1.40 -31.44 -0.97
N ILE A 515 0.40 -32.17 -1.47
CA ILE A 515 0.30 -33.63 -1.38
C ILE A 515 1.42 -34.27 -2.22
N CYS A 516 1.83 -33.60 -3.31
CA CYS A 516 2.79 -34.13 -4.29
C CYS A 516 4.26 -33.76 -4.02
N SER A 517 4.53 -32.76 -3.17
CA SER A 517 5.91 -32.30 -2.86
C SER A 517 6.81 -33.35 -2.18
N ARG A 518 6.26 -34.53 -1.86
CA ARG A 518 6.93 -35.62 -1.14
C ARG A 518 7.07 -36.93 -1.95
N GLN A 519 6.53 -37.01 -3.17
CA GLN A 519 6.56 -38.26 -3.96
C GLN A 519 7.63 -38.21 -5.07
N PRO A 520 8.33 -39.33 -5.35
CA PRO A 520 9.40 -39.39 -6.35
C PRO A 520 8.88 -39.15 -7.79
N LYS A 521 9.75 -38.57 -8.62
CA LYS A 521 9.50 -38.33 -10.04
C LYS A 521 9.41 -39.67 -10.78
N GLY A 522 8.29 -39.94 -11.46
CA GLY A 522 8.11 -41.15 -12.30
C GLY A 522 6.72 -41.78 -12.24
N ASP A 523 5.86 -41.34 -11.32
CA ASP A 523 4.54 -41.94 -11.13
C ASP A 523 3.54 -41.48 -12.24
N LYS A 524 2.85 -42.42 -12.90
CA LYS A 524 1.74 -42.13 -13.84
C LYS A 524 0.64 -41.27 -13.18
N ASN A 525 0.53 -41.33 -11.85
CA ASN A 525 -0.32 -40.43 -11.07
C ASN A 525 0.06 -38.95 -11.16
N LEU A 526 1.30 -38.59 -11.52
CA LEU A 526 1.73 -37.19 -11.56
C LEU A 526 1.03 -36.41 -12.67
N GLN A 527 0.81 -37.03 -13.83
CA GLN A 527 0.12 -36.37 -14.95
C GLN A 527 -1.36 -36.17 -14.66
N HIS A 528 -2.06 -37.18 -14.14
CA HIS A 528 -3.44 -37.03 -13.67
C HIS A 528 -3.58 -35.97 -12.57
N LYS A 529 -2.65 -35.94 -11.61
CA LYS A 529 -2.62 -34.91 -10.56
C LYS A 529 -2.35 -33.50 -11.11
N LYS A 530 -1.55 -33.37 -12.16
CA LYS A 530 -1.35 -32.09 -12.85
C LYS A 530 -2.60 -31.62 -13.59
N ILE A 531 -3.31 -32.52 -14.27
CA ILE A 531 -4.59 -32.21 -14.95
C ILE A 531 -5.62 -31.73 -13.92
N HIS A 532 -5.84 -32.50 -12.85
CA HIS A 532 -6.71 -32.10 -11.75
C HIS A 532 -6.30 -30.76 -11.13
N SER A 533 -4.99 -30.52 -10.99
CA SER A 533 -4.47 -29.25 -10.50
C SER A 533 -4.78 -28.08 -11.44
N THR A 534 -4.74 -28.29 -12.76
CA THR A 534 -5.15 -27.28 -13.75
C THR A 534 -6.62 -26.91 -13.57
N GLU A 535 -7.52 -27.89 -13.53
CA GLU A 535 -8.97 -27.70 -13.33
C GLU A 535 -9.24 -26.98 -11.99
N THR A 536 -8.58 -27.44 -10.92
CA THR A 536 -8.68 -26.83 -9.60
C THR A 536 -8.22 -25.37 -9.63
N ALA A 537 -7.11 -25.06 -10.30
CA ALA A 537 -6.57 -23.72 -10.34
C ALA A 537 -7.47 -22.76 -11.14
N GLU A 538 -8.06 -23.20 -12.26
CA GLU A 538 -9.04 -22.42 -13.02
C GLU A 538 -10.35 -22.22 -12.24
N LEU A 539 -10.85 -23.24 -11.54
CA LEU A 539 -12.00 -23.10 -10.65
C LEU A 539 -11.72 -22.07 -9.54
N LEU A 540 -10.54 -22.13 -8.91
CA LEU A 540 -10.16 -21.18 -7.88
C LEU A 540 -10.03 -19.74 -8.43
N LYS A 541 -9.55 -19.56 -9.66
CA LYS A 541 -9.54 -18.27 -10.36
C LYS A 541 -10.97 -17.77 -10.58
N HIS A 542 -11.87 -18.63 -11.04
CA HIS A 542 -13.28 -18.28 -11.25
C HIS A 542 -13.92 -17.82 -9.94
N ILE A 543 -13.81 -18.63 -8.88
CA ILE A 543 -14.34 -18.32 -7.54
C ILE A 543 -13.76 -17.00 -7.03
N TYR A 544 -12.45 -16.78 -7.15
CA TYR A 544 -11.80 -15.54 -6.72
C TYR A 544 -12.36 -14.32 -7.49
N THR A 545 -12.41 -14.40 -8.82
CA THR A 545 -12.87 -13.30 -9.69
C THR A 545 -14.34 -12.96 -9.44
N LYS A 546 -15.18 -13.97 -9.27
CA LYS A 546 -16.59 -13.81 -8.91
C LYS A 546 -16.73 -13.15 -7.54
N SER A 547 -15.97 -13.61 -6.56
CA SER A 547 -15.98 -13.11 -5.19
C SER A 547 -15.52 -11.65 -5.07
N LEU A 548 -14.65 -11.17 -5.97
CA LEU A 548 -14.21 -9.77 -5.99
C LEU A 548 -15.36 -8.78 -6.24
N ARG A 549 -16.40 -9.22 -6.96
CA ARG A 549 -17.54 -8.37 -7.34
C ARG A 549 -18.68 -8.39 -6.32
N LYS A 550 -18.52 -9.17 -5.25
CA LYS A 550 -19.59 -9.50 -4.30
C LYS A 550 -19.37 -8.82 -2.95
N LYS A 551 -20.46 -8.45 -2.28
CA LYS A 551 -20.39 -7.88 -0.93
C LYS A 551 -20.09 -8.98 0.09
N PRO A 552 -19.48 -8.65 1.24
CA PRO A 552 -19.14 -9.66 2.27
C PRO A 552 -20.30 -10.51 2.76
N ASN A 553 -21.51 -9.95 2.86
CA ASN A 553 -22.73 -10.63 3.30
C ASN A 553 -23.32 -11.58 2.25
N GLU A 554 -22.80 -11.59 1.02
CA GLU A 554 -23.17 -12.54 -0.04
C GLU A 554 -22.25 -13.78 -0.04
N SER A 555 -21.37 -13.93 0.97
CA SER A 555 -20.44 -15.06 1.01
C SER A 555 -21.17 -16.38 1.33
N THR A 556 -20.74 -17.46 0.69
CA THR A 556 -21.26 -18.80 0.91
C THR A 556 -20.93 -19.27 2.33
N THR A 557 -21.96 -19.69 3.07
CA THR A 557 -21.81 -20.15 4.47
C THR A 557 -21.02 -21.44 4.58
N ASP A 558 -21.27 -22.40 3.68
CA ASP A 558 -20.59 -23.70 3.65
C ASP A 558 -20.01 -24.00 2.25
N PRO A 559 -18.83 -23.43 1.91
CA PRO A 559 -18.21 -23.65 0.61
C PRO A 559 -17.70 -25.09 0.43
N PHE A 560 -17.62 -25.90 1.48
CA PHE A 560 -17.09 -27.27 1.40
C PHE A 560 -18.13 -28.30 0.97
N ASN A 561 -19.41 -28.06 1.25
CA ASN A 561 -20.52 -28.96 0.95
C ASN A 561 -21.46 -28.43 -0.15
N THR A 562 -21.04 -27.41 -0.90
CA THR A 562 -21.88 -26.82 -1.96
C THR A 562 -21.95 -27.76 -3.17
N THR A 563 -23.16 -28.04 -3.67
CA THR A 563 -23.40 -28.94 -4.82
C THR A 563 -22.88 -28.40 -6.14
N ASN A 564 -22.90 -27.07 -6.31
CA ASN A 564 -22.31 -26.37 -7.45
C ASN A 564 -21.09 -25.54 -7.01
N PRO A 565 -19.85 -26.03 -7.21
CA PRO A 565 -18.63 -25.32 -6.82
C PRO A 565 -18.46 -23.94 -7.48
N GLU A 566 -19.01 -23.73 -8.68
CA GLU A 566 -18.94 -22.44 -9.39
C GLU A 566 -19.85 -21.38 -8.75
N SER A 567 -20.85 -21.81 -7.97
CA SER A 567 -21.75 -20.90 -7.25
C SER A 567 -21.08 -20.22 -6.04
N ILE A 568 -19.94 -20.74 -5.58
CA ILE A 568 -19.27 -20.31 -4.34
C ILE A 568 -18.82 -18.84 -4.42
N VAL A 569 -19.11 -18.10 -3.35
CA VAL A 569 -18.66 -16.73 -3.10
C VAL A 569 -17.88 -16.70 -1.79
N LEU A 570 -16.66 -16.20 -1.82
CA LEU A 570 -15.77 -16.11 -0.66
C LEU A 570 -15.66 -14.66 -0.18
N LYS A 571 -15.54 -14.45 1.13
CA LYS A 571 -15.24 -13.12 1.68
C LYS A 571 -13.78 -12.74 1.37
N LEU A 572 -13.60 -11.84 0.41
CA LEU A 572 -12.29 -11.27 0.07
C LEU A 572 -12.09 -9.89 0.69
N THR A 573 -10.98 -9.71 1.40
CA THR A 573 -10.58 -8.43 2.03
C THR A 573 -9.10 -8.13 1.74
N LYS A 574 -8.64 -6.94 2.14
CA LYS A 574 -7.23 -6.54 1.95
C LYS A 574 -6.23 -7.48 2.68
N THR A 575 -6.68 -8.26 3.66
CA THR A 575 -5.83 -9.12 4.49
C THR A 575 -5.62 -10.51 3.91
N ASN A 576 -6.60 -11.07 3.18
CA ASN A 576 -6.56 -12.46 2.69
C ASN A 576 -6.36 -12.59 1.18
N LYS A 577 -6.59 -11.53 0.38
CA LYS A 577 -6.39 -11.56 -1.09
C LYS A 577 -5.02 -12.08 -1.49
N LEU A 578 -3.93 -11.50 -0.95
CA LEU A 578 -2.57 -11.97 -1.28
C LEU A 578 -2.31 -13.40 -0.80
N VAL A 579 -2.91 -13.85 0.31
CA VAL A 579 -2.75 -15.23 0.80
C VAL A 579 -3.41 -16.23 -0.14
N ILE A 580 -4.60 -15.91 -0.62
CA ILE A 580 -5.37 -16.71 -1.59
C ILE A 580 -4.63 -16.74 -2.93
N LEU A 581 -4.23 -15.59 -3.47
CA LEU A 581 -3.49 -15.50 -4.73
C LEU A 581 -2.19 -16.31 -4.70
N ARG A 582 -1.43 -16.28 -3.59
CA ARG A 582 -0.21 -17.11 -3.43
C ARG A 582 -0.52 -18.60 -3.47
N THR A 583 -1.68 -19.00 -2.99
CA THR A 583 -2.09 -20.41 -2.99
C THR A 583 -2.50 -20.85 -4.39
N ILE A 584 -3.27 -20.04 -5.10
CA ILE A 584 -3.65 -20.28 -6.51
C ILE A 584 -2.40 -20.33 -7.39
N ALA A 585 -1.47 -19.39 -7.22
CA ALA A 585 -0.23 -19.34 -8.00
C ALA A 585 0.61 -20.61 -7.84
N LYS A 586 0.66 -21.17 -6.62
CA LYS A 586 1.37 -22.44 -6.36
C LYS A 586 0.70 -23.63 -7.03
N GLU A 587 -0.62 -23.67 -7.00
CA GLU A 587 -1.40 -24.69 -7.69
C GLU A 587 -1.19 -24.61 -9.21
N ALA A 588 -1.37 -23.42 -9.78
CA ALA A 588 -1.13 -23.15 -11.20
C ALA A 588 0.29 -23.53 -11.66
N ARG A 589 1.30 -23.23 -10.84
CA ARG A 589 2.68 -23.63 -11.15
C ARG A 589 2.86 -25.15 -11.08
N PHE A 590 2.28 -25.82 -10.09
CA PHE A 590 2.35 -27.28 -10.00
C PHE A 590 1.72 -27.93 -11.25
N ALA A 591 0.62 -27.35 -11.75
CA ALA A 591 -0.03 -27.69 -13.01
C ALA A 591 0.74 -27.28 -14.29
N ASN A 592 1.85 -26.53 -14.18
CA ASN A 592 2.54 -25.89 -15.31
C ASN A 592 1.68 -24.91 -16.15
N ASN A 593 0.59 -24.36 -15.60
CA ASN A 593 -0.26 -23.37 -16.28
C ASN A 593 0.33 -21.96 -16.14
N ILE A 594 1.23 -21.59 -17.07
CA ILE A 594 1.95 -20.30 -17.06
C ILE A 594 0.99 -19.10 -17.17
N GLN A 595 -0.07 -19.21 -17.97
CA GLN A 595 -1.04 -18.13 -18.16
C GLN A 595 -1.76 -17.79 -16.85
N LEU A 596 -2.15 -18.81 -16.10
CA LEU A 596 -2.76 -18.61 -14.80
C LEU A 596 -1.78 -18.03 -13.77
N VAL A 597 -0.51 -18.44 -13.81
CA VAL A 597 0.53 -17.82 -12.97
C VAL A 597 0.68 -16.33 -13.32
N ARG A 598 0.74 -15.96 -14.61
CA ARG A 598 0.77 -14.55 -15.06
C ARG A 598 -0.42 -13.76 -14.55
N TRP A 599 -1.62 -14.32 -14.66
CA TRP A 599 -2.83 -13.73 -14.10
C TRP A 599 -2.71 -13.49 -12.59
N THR A 600 -2.25 -14.48 -11.82
CA THR A 600 -2.07 -14.31 -10.36
C THR A 600 -1.04 -13.23 -10.02
N ILE A 601 0.05 -13.12 -10.78
CA ILE A 601 1.07 -12.08 -10.57
C ILE A 601 0.48 -10.70 -10.84
N SER A 602 -0.26 -10.54 -11.94
CA SER A 602 -0.96 -9.29 -12.26
C SER A 602 -1.92 -8.88 -11.13
N GLU A 603 -2.70 -9.83 -10.61
CA GLU A 603 -3.60 -9.58 -9.49
C GLU A 603 -2.87 -9.24 -8.17
N MET A 604 -1.69 -9.81 -7.92
CA MET A 604 -0.86 -9.40 -6.77
C MET A 604 -0.34 -7.98 -6.92
N ILE A 605 0.04 -7.57 -8.13
CA ILE A 605 0.46 -6.19 -8.44
C ILE A 605 -0.72 -5.23 -8.22
N ASN A 606 -1.91 -5.59 -8.70
CA ASN A 606 -3.16 -4.84 -8.44
C ASN A 606 -3.49 -4.73 -6.94
N CYS A 607 -3.11 -5.74 -6.15
CA CYS A 607 -3.21 -5.70 -4.69
C CYS A 607 -2.11 -4.87 -4.00
N GLY A 608 -1.18 -4.30 -4.77
CA GLY A 608 -0.15 -3.38 -4.29
C GLY A 608 1.20 -4.02 -3.96
N MET A 609 1.52 -5.17 -4.57
CA MET A 609 2.81 -5.85 -4.45
C MET A 609 3.61 -5.70 -5.75
N PRO A 610 4.58 -4.76 -5.83
CA PRO A 610 5.40 -4.58 -7.02
C PRO A 610 6.09 -5.87 -7.48
N LEU A 611 6.37 -5.96 -8.78
CA LEU A 611 6.95 -7.15 -9.40
C LEU A 611 8.23 -7.66 -8.70
N LYS A 612 9.11 -6.74 -8.29
CA LYS A 612 10.35 -7.05 -7.54
C LYS A 612 10.05 -7.79 -6.22
N GLU A 613 8.95 -7.45 -5.56
CA GLU A 613 8.54 -8.09 -4.31
C GLU A 613 7.89 -9.44 -4.57
N VAL A 614 7.11 -9.58 -5.65
CA VAL A 614 6.58 -10.87 -6.10
C VAL A 614 7.73 -11.83 -6.39
N GLU A 615 8.76 -11.35 -7.11
CA GLU A 615 9.99 -12.11 -7.37
C GLU A 615 10.69 -12.53 -6.07
N LEU A 616 10.88 -11.60 -5.14
CA LEU A 616 11.52 -11.86 -3.86
C LEU A 616 10.73 -12.88 -3.02
N ASP A 617 9.41 -12.75 -2.96
CA ASP A 617 8.55 -13.64 -2.18
C ASP A 617 8.64 -15.07 -2.70
N TRP A 618 8.53 -15.22 -4.02
CA TRP A 618 8.58 -16.51 -4.68
C TRP A 618 9.93 -17.20 -4.46
N ASN A 619 11.02 -16.46 -4.65
CA ASN A 619 12.36 -16.96 -4.43
C ASN A 619 12.60 -17.35 -2.96
N THR A 620 12.14 -16.54 -2.00
CA THR A 620 12.26 -16.84 -0.56
C THR A 620 11.43 -18.08 -0.15
N MET A 621 10.27 -18.27 -0.78
CA MET A 621 9.37 -19.41 -0.54
C MET A 621 9.91 -20.73 -1.10
N GLU A 622 10.70 -20.68 -2.18
CA GLU A 622 11.06 -21.87 -2.95
C GLU A 622 12.54 -22.25 -2.84
N LYS A 623 13.44 -21.28 -2.61
CA LYS A 623 14.89 -21.51 -2.54
C LYS A 623 15.39 -21.35 -1.11
N HIS A 624 15.92 -22.44 -0.56
CA HIS A 624 16.51 -22.42 0.78
C HIS A 624 17.77 -21.56 0.83
N GLN A 625 18.54 -21.47 -0.26
CA GLN A 625 19.72 -20.62 -0.37
C GLN A 625 19.36 -19.15 -0.14
N ILE A 626 18.30 -18.69 -0.81
CA ILE A 626 17.79 -17.31 -0.66
C ILE A 626 17.21 -17.09 0.73
N ARG A 627 16.54 -18.10 1.28
CA ARG A 627 15.96 -18.03 2.63
C ARG A 627 17.00 -17.88 3.74
N ARG A 628 18.12 -18.59 3.65
CA ARG A 628 19.12 -18.72 4.72
C ARG A 628 20.33 -17.81 4.58
N TYR A 629 20.55 -17.21 3.41
CA TYR A 629 21.70 -16.35 3.18
C TYR A 629 21.58 -15.03 3.94
N THR A 630 22.58 -14.61 4.72
CA THR A 630 22.56 -13.30 5.38
C THR A 630 22.94 -12.20 4.40
N TYR A 631 21.99 -11.34 4.05
CA TYR A 631 22.25 -10.20 3.17
C TYR A 631 22.81 -9.05 3.98
N LYS A 632 23.78 -8.29 3.47
CA LYS A 632 24.22 -7.03 4.08
C LYS A 632 23.32 -5.87 3.64
N ASP A 633 23.03 -5.80 2.35
CA ASP A 633 22.23 -4.76 1.72
C ASP A 633 21.28 -5.33 0.64
N THR A 634 20.50 -4.45 0.03
CA THR A 634 19.60 -4.79 -1.08
C THR A 634 20.33 -5.16 -2.37
N LYS A 635 21.55 -4.64 -2.60
CA LYS A 635 22.38 -5.00 -3.77
C LYS A 635 22.78 -6.48 -3.70
N ASN A 636 23.26 -6.93 -2.55
CA ASN A 636 23.58 -8.33 -2.28
C ASN A 636 22.34 -9.22 -2.39
N LEU A 637 21.19 -8.75 -1.93
CA LEU A 637 19.92 -9.46 -2.11
C LEU A 637 19.58 -9.64 -3.59
N SER A 638 19.64 -8.57 -4.39
CA SER A 638 19.37 -8.63 -5.83
C SER A 638 20.37 -9.51 -6.58
N GLN A 639 21.66 -9.43 -6.26
CA GLN A 639 22.70 -10.29 -6.87
C GLN A 639 22.46 -11.77 -6.55
N ASN A 640 22.13 -12.09 -5.30
CA ASN A 640 21.84 -13.46 -4.89
C ASN A 640 20.58 -14.00 -5.59
N ILE A 641 19.54 -13.19 -5.74
CA ILE A 641 18.35 -13.56 -6.54
C ILE A 641 18.74 -13.80 -8.00
N LYS A 642 19.60 -12.96 -8.59
CA LYS A 642 20.07 -13.19 -9.97
C LYS A 642 20.86 -14.51 -10.11
N HIS A 643 21.68 -14.85 -9.13
CA HIS A 643 22.58 -16.01 -9.21
C HIS A 643 21.90 -17.33 -8.80
N HIS A 644 21.13 -17.33 -7.72
CA HIS A 644 20.51 -18.52 -7.13
C HIS A 644 18.99 -18.60 -7.30
N GLY A 645 18.37 -17.54 -7.85
CA GLY A 645 16.94 -17.47 -8.05
C GLY A 645 16.41 -18.46 -9.07
N LEU A 646 15.09 -18.54 -9.13
CA LEU A 646 14.39 -19.41 -10.06
C LEU A 646 14.58 -18.92 -11.50
N LYS A 647 15.46 -19.57 -12.26
CA LYS A 647 15.75 -19.28 -13.68
C LYS A 647 14.47 -19.16 -14.53
N ASN A 648 13.46 -19.99 -14.25
CA ASN A 648 12.20 -20.03 -15.00
C ASN A 648 11.22 -18.92 -14.63
N PHE A 649 11.45 -18.15 -13.57
CA PHE A 649 10.54 -17.08 -13.16
C PHE A 649 10.54 -15.92 -14.16
N LYS A 650 11.69 -15.66 -14.82
CA LYS A 650 11.79 -14.70 -15.92
C LYS A 650 10.86 -15.03 -17.10
N ARG A 651 10.75 -16.32 -17.47
CA ARG A 651 9.84 -16.80 -18.55
C ARG A 651 8.35 -16.65 -18.22
N VAL A 652 8.02 -16.50 -16.94
CA VAL A 652 6.64 -16.28 -16.49
C VAL A 652 6.29 -14.79 -16.54
N ILE A 653 7.28 -13.92 -16.29
CA ILE A 653 7.09 -12.46 -16.23
C ILE A 653 7.19 -11.79 -17.61
N GLN A 654 8.15 -12.22 -18.43
CA GLN A 654 8.21 -11.91 -19.87
C GLN A 654 7.09 -12.66 -20.56
#